data_AF-A0A8H3D106-F1
#
_entry.id   AF-A0A8H3D106-F1
#
_cell.length_a   1.000
_cell.length_b   1.000
_cell.length_c   1.000
_cell.angle_alpha   90.00
_cell.angle_beta   90.00
_cell.angle_gamma   90.00
#
_symmetry.space_group_name_H-M   'P 1'
#
loop_
_entity.id
_entity.type
_entity.pdbx_description
1 polymer ?
#
loop_
_entity_poly.entity_id
_entity_poly.type
_entity_poly.pdbx_seq_one_letter_code
_entity_poly.pdbx_strand_id
1 'polypeptide(L)'
;MHSFLTLAAVTAAYMIPQALAIPAFPGAEGFGANAIGGRGGSVYVVTNLNDSGSGSFRDAVSAPKRIVVFAVGGVIKISSRVVIKQYITIAGQTAPGGGITIYGDGVSYSNAHHTITRYVRYRMGKGGKRGKDGIGIADGHDMIFDHVSVSWGRDETFSINGDVSNITISDSIIAQGLETHSCGGLMQTDKGGVSIIRSLYIDNKTRNPKVKGVNEFVNNVVYNWGGGGGYIAGGSDGQSYANIMNNVFISGPSTKKGRPFTRGNANFHAYVQRNYYDSNKNGKLDGSELGQSTENYSDVDFQTARYNYPTVNTLLAPLDAYAKVIAGVGASKSRDNVDTLLINQVKSLGKSGALISDETVSPWSSGGSIAGGTAPKDTDGDGMPDDWEIANGLDPNENDDAMQDKNGDGYAIVAAAGLIPQAVAIPAFPGAEGFGANAVGGRGGSVYVVTNLNDSGSGSFRDAVSQPNRIVVFAVGGVINIADRVVISHHVTIAGQTAPGGGITIYGNGVSYSNAHHTITRYVRYRMGKGGDSGKDGITIADGHDMIFDHVSVSWGRDETFSINGDVSNITISDTIIAQGLETHSCGGLMQTDTGGVSIIRSLYIDNKTRNPKVKGVNEFVNNVVYNWGGGGGYIAGDSDGQSYANIMNNVFISGPSTSVSPFTRGNANFHAYVQRNYYDPNQNGVLDGWELSQSTDNYSGVDFQTARYNYPTVNTLLAPLDAYAKVIAGVGASKSRDNVDTLLINQVKSLGKSGALISDETVSPWSSGGPITGGTAPKDTDGDGIPDDWETANGLNPNVNDAMQDKNGDGYSNIENYINSLV
;
A
#
# COMPACT_ATOMS: atom_id res chain seq x y z
N MET A 1 -85.10 11.16 18.18
CA MET A 1 -84.06 10.90 17.15
C MET A 1 -82.72 11.01 17.85
N HIS A 2 -81.97 9.92 17.88
CA HIS A 2 -80.65 9.83 18.54
C HIS A 2 -79.56 10.27 17.56
N SER A 3 -78.69 11.18 17.97
CA SER A 3 -77.39 11.39 17.33
C SER A 3 -76.31 11.35 18.40
N PHE A 4 -75.49 10.30 18.34
CA PHE A 4 -74.29 10.12 19.16
C PHE A 4 -73.14 10.89 18.52
N LEU A 5 -72.52 11.82 19.26
CA LEU A 5 -71.17 12.30 18.99
C LEU A 5 -70.18 11.30 19.60
N THR A 6 -69.38 10.64 18.76
CA THR A 6 -68.24 9.82 19.18
C THR A 6 -67.00 10.69 19.30
N LEU A 7 -66.43 10.72 20.51
CA LEU A 7 -65.14 11.31 20.83
C LEU A 7 -64.03 10.36 20.34
N ALA A 8 -63.31 10.72 19.28
CA ALA A 8 -62.17 9.95 18.81
C ALA A 8 -60.91 10.36 19.59
N ALA A 9 -60.40 9.44 20.42
CA ALA A 9 -59.09 9.58 21.05
C ALA A 9 -57.99 9.45 19.98
N VAL A 10 -57.22 10.52 19.77
CA VAL A 10 -56.00 10.48 18.97
C VAL A 10 -54.89 9.89 19.85
N THR A 11 -54.63 8.59 19.70
CA THR A 11 -53.37 8.00 20.19
C THR A 11 -52.26 8.40 19.22
N ALA A 12 -51.41 9.33 19.62
CA ALA A 12 -50.12 9.54 18.97
C ALA A 12 -49.29 8.27 19.15
N ALA A 13 -49.14 7.49 18.09
CA ALA A 13 -48.16 6.42 18.04
C ALA A 13 -46.77 7.06 18.12
N TYR A 14 -46.08 6.86 19.25
CA TYR A 14 -44.64 7.08 19.32
C TYR A 14 -44.00 6.18 18.25
N MET A 15 -43.54 6.76 17.15
CA MET A 15 -42.56 6.11 16.29
C MET A 15 -41.30 5.97 17.13
N ILE A 16 -41.06 4.76 17.64
CA ILE A 16 -39.72 4.39 18.11
C ILE A 16 -38.83 4.49 16.86
N PRO A 17 -37.75 5.28 16.87
CA PRO A 17 -36.80 5.28 15.77
C PRO A 17 -36.32 3.85 15.54
N GLN A 18 -36.48 3.31 14.33
CA GLN A 18 -35.75 2.09 13.99
C GLN A 18 -34.26 2.42 14.16
N ALA A 19 -33.58 1.71 15.07
CA ALA A 19 -32.14 1.78 15.17
C ALA A 19 -31.56 1.46 13.78
N LEU A 20 -30.72 2.36 13.25
CA LEU A 20 -29.99 2.15 12.00
C LEU A 20 -29.25 0.81 12.09
N ALA A 21 -29.51 -0.11 11.15
CA ALA A 21 -28.83 -1.40 11.13
C ALA A 21 -27.33 -1.18 10.90
N ILE A 22 -26.51 -1.72 11.81
CA ILE A 22 -25.05 -1.62 11.75
C ILE A 22 -24.55 -2.51 10.60
N PRO A 23 -23.86 -1.96 9.57
CA PRO A 23 -23.33 -2.73 8.45
C PRO A 23 -22.39 -3.87 8.90
N ALA A 24 -22.11 -4.82 8.02
CA ALA A 24 -21.22 -5.95 8.28
C ALA A 24 -19.80 -5.50 8.66
N PHE A 25 -19.34 -4.41 8.04
CA PHE A 25 -18.13 -3.67 8.37
C PHE A 25 -18.29 -2.23 7.84
N PRO A 26 -17.50 -1.26 8.33
CA PRO A 26 -17.48 0.10 7.77
C PRO A 26 -17.28 0.07 6.26
N GLY A 27 -18.22 0.66 5.51
CA GLY A 27 -18.19 0.67 4.04
C GLY A 27 -18.74 -0.58 3.35
N ALA A 28 -19.33 -1.54 4.07
CA ALA A 28 -20.04 -2.66 3.45
C ALA A 28 -21.21 -2.18 2.57
N GLU A 29 -21.37 -2.79 1.39
CA GLU A 29 -22.31 -2.36 0.36
C GLU A 29 -23.16 -3.50 -0.19
N GLY A 30 -24.24 -3.13 -0.89
CA GLY A 30 -25.09 -4.06 -1.61
C GLY A 30 -26.00 -4.91 -0.71
N PHE A 31 -26.58 -5.94 -1.32
CA PHE A 31 -27.61 -6.78 -0.71
C PHE A 31 -27.19 -7.47 0.60
N GLY A 32 -25.92 -7.85 0.74
CA GLY A 32 -25.36 -8.49 1.95
C GLY A 32 -24.78 -7.52 2.99
N ALA A 33 -24.89 -6.21 2.78
CA ALA A 33 -24.24 -5.19 3.62
C ALA A 33 -24.58 -5.28 5.10
N ASN A 34 -25.72 -5.86 5.47
CA ASN A 34 -26.20 -5.95 6.86
C ASN A 34 -25.95 -7.32 7.50
N ALA A 35 -25.12 -8.18 6.91
CA ALA A 35 -24.73 -9.43 7.53
C ALA A 35 -24.14 -9.17 8.92
N ILE A 36 -24.59 -9.89 9.95
CA ILE A 36 -24.12 -9.65 11.31
C ILE A 36 -22.87 -10.44 11.70
N GLY A 37 -22.53 -11.49 10.93
CA GLY A 37 -21.36 -12.32 11.21
C GLY A 37 -21.43 -12.96 12.59
N GLY A 38 -20.27 -13.09 13.23
CA GLY A 38 -20.12 -13.60 14.59
C GLY A 38 -20.36 -12.58 15.71
N ARG A 39 -20.89 -11.38 15.42
CA ARG A 39 -21.12 -10.33 16.43
C ARG A 39 -21.98 -10.84 17.58
N GLY A 40 -21.56 -10.56 18.82
CA GLY A 40 -22.18 -11.08 20.04
C GLY A 40 -21.95 -12.58 20.30
N GLY A 41 -21.02 -13.20 19.56
CA GLY A 41 -20.57 -14.58 19.72
C GLY A 41 -19.27 -14.70 20.52
N SER A 42 -18.43 -15.68 20.17
CA SER A 42 -17.10 -15.88 20.77
C SER A 42 -15.99 -15.74 19.73
N VAL A 43 -14.79 -15.32 20.14
CA VAL A 43 -13.59 -15.41 19.30
C VAL A 43 -13.12 -16.87 19.23
N TYR A 44 -12.65 -17.28 18.05
CA TYR A 44 -11.94 -18.54 17.86
C TYR A 44 -10.65 -18.27 17.10
N VAL A 45 -9.51 -18.53 17.74
CA VAL A 45 -8.19 -18.36 17.14
C VAL A 45 -7.77 -19.66 16.45
N VAL A 46 -7.56 -19.59 15.13
CA VAL A 46 -6.93 -20.68 14.36
C VAL A 46 -5.43 -20.65 14.63
N THR A 47 -4.91 -21.69 15.27
CA THR A 47 -3.52 -21.78 15.75
C THR A 47 -2.67 -22.77 14.99
N ASN A 48 -3.24 -23.51 14.03
CA ASN A 48 -2.49 -24.47 13.22
C ASN A 48 -3.06 -24.62 11.81
N LEU A 49 -2.21 -25.12 10.90
CA LEU A 49 -2.54 -25.33 9.49
C LEU A 49 -3.13 -26.72 9.20
N ASN A 50 -3.54 -27.47 10.24
CA ASN A 50 -4.11 -28.80 10.07
C ASN A 50 -5.53 -28.71 9.50
N ASP A 51 -5.97 -29.76 8.80
CA ASP A 51 -7.33 -29.86 8.26
C ASP A 51 -8.39 -29.94 9.37
N SER A 52 -8.09 -30.56 10.51
CA SER A 52 -9.06 -30.84 11.57
C SER A 52 -8.41 -30.96 12.95
N GLY A 53 -9.23 -30.96 13.99
CA GLY A 53 -8.80 -30.97 15.39
C GLY A 53 -8.82 -29.58 16.02
N SER A 54 -8.56 -29.51 17.32
CA SER A 54 -8.53 -28.25 18.06
C SER A 54 -7.54 -27.26 17.43
N GLY A 55 -7.94 -25.98 17.33
CA GLY A 55 -7.16 -24.90 16.72
C GLY A 55 -7.12 -24.89 15.19
N SER A 56 -7.80 -25.83 14.52
CA SER A 56 -7.87 -25.86 13.04
C SER A 56 -8.98 -24.96 12.49
N PHE A 57 -8.84 -24.52 11.23
CA PHE A 57 -9.90 -23.76 10.55
C PHE A 57 -11.23 -24.53 10.48
N ARG A 58 -11.19 -25.85 10.26
CA ARG A 58 -12.40 -26.69 10.24
C ARG A 58 -13.12 -26.71 11.58
N ASP A 59 -12.38 -26.79 12.68
CA ASP A 59 -12.98 -26.71 14.01
C ASP A 59 -13.57 -25.32 14.25
N ALA A 60 -12.83 -24.26 13.89
CA ALA A 60 -13.26 -22.87 14.03
C ALA A 60 -14.65 -22.62 13.40
N VAL A 61 -14.88 -23.11 12.17
CA VAL A 61 -16.10 -22.85 11.41
C VAL A 61 -17.22 -23.88 11.60
N SER A 62 -16.99 -24.92 12.41
CA SER A 62 -17.94 -26.02 12.61
C SER A 62 -19.13 -25.68 13.51
N ALA A 63 -19.06 -24.56 14.25
CA ALA A 63 -20.09 -24.09 15.16
C ALA A 63 -20.48 -22.63 14.85
N PRO A 64 -21.74 -22.24 15.09
CA PRO A 64 -22.23 -20.89 14.80
C PRO A 64 -21.74 -19.87 15.85
N LYS A 65 -21.98 -18.58 15.57
CA LYS A 65 -21.71 -17.44 16.48
C LYS A 65 -20.24 -17.31 16.86
N ARG A 66 -19.37 -17.32 15.85
CA ARG A 66 -17.92 -17.21 16.05
C ARG A 66 -17.29 -16.12 15.20
N ILE A 67 -16.33 -15.41 15.77
CA ILE A 67 -15.38 -14.56 15.06
C ILE A 67 -14.09 -15.37 14.94
N VAL A 68 -13.79 -15.82 13.72
CA VAL A 68 -12.62 -16.64 13.42
C VAL A 68 -11.46 -15.73 13.01
N VAL A 69 -10.43 -15.72 13.84
CA VAL A 69 -9.14 -15.05 13.60
C VAL A 69 -8.03 -16.09 13.47
N PHE A 70 -6.85 -15.66 13.06
CA PHE A 70 -5.74 -16.53 12.69
C PHE A 70 -4.44 -16.09 13.37
N ALA A 71 -3.85 -16.98 14.16
CA ALA A 71 -2.47 -16.86 14.68
C ALA A 71 -1.44 -17.58 13.78
N VAL A 72 -1.86 -18.07 12.61
CA VAL A 72 -0.99 -18.73 11.63
C VAL A 72 -1.30 -18.25 10.22
N GLY A 73 -0.24 -18.08 9.42
CA GLY A 73 -0.31 -17.82 7.99
C GLY A 73 0.17 -19.05 7.20
N GLY A 74 -0.40 -19.28 6.01
CA GLY A 74 0.00 -20.37 5.13
C GLY A 74 -1.16 -21.06 4.42
N VAL A 75 -0.92 -22.31 4.01
CA VAL A 75 -1.89 -23.12 3.26
C VAL A 75 -2.46 -24.22 4.15
N ILE A 76 -3.76 -24.14 4.44
CA ILE A 76 -4.53 -25.20 5.09
C ILE A 76 -5.02 -26.16 4.01
N LYS A 77 -4.50 -27.38 4.02
CA LYS A 77 -4.89 -28.42 3.08
C LYS A 77 -6.10 -29.18 3.61
N ILE A 78 -7.25 -29.02 2.95
CA ILE A 78 -8.49 -29.69 3.34
C ILE A 78 -8.69 -30.99 2.55
N SER A 79 -8.92 -32.10 3.24
CA SER A 79 -9.10 -33.42 2.63
C SER A 79 -10.53 -33.70 2.16
N SER A 80 -11.48 -32.92 2.68
CA SER A 80 -12.92 -33.02 2.37
C SER A 80 -13.57 -31.65 2.47
N ARG A 81 -14.73 -31.48 1.83
CA ARG A 81 -15.50 -30.22 1.86
C ARG A 81 -15.66 -29.68 3.29
N VAL A 82 -15.34 -28.41 3.49
CA VAL A 82 -15.58 -27.70 4.75
C VAL A 82 -16.97 -27.07 4.71
N VAL A 83 -17.75 -27.23 5.77
CA VAL A 83 -19.09 -26.62 5.90
C VAL A 83 -19.00 -25.48 6.91
N ILE A 84 -19.39 -24.28 6.49
CA ILE A 84 -19.41 -23.07 7.32
C ILE A 84 -20.79 -22.93 7.96
N LYS A 85 -20.83 -22.69 9.27
CA LYS A 85 -22.08 -22.43 9.99
C LYS A 85 -22.50 -20.97 9.92
N GLN A 86 -23.75 -20.72 10.28
CA GLN A 86 -24.36 -19.39 10.36
C GLN A 86 -23.75 -18.53 11.48
N TYR A 87 -23.92 -17.21 11.39
CA TYR A 87 -23.38 -16.24 12.35
C TYR A 87 -21.86 -16.38 12.51
N ILE A 88 -21.13 -16.43 11.40
CA ILE A 88 -19.66 -16.52 11.41
C ILE A 88 -19.06 -15.29 10.76
N THR A 89 -18.06 -14.71 11.41
CA THR A 89 -17.10 -13.80 10.79
C THR A 89 -15.80 -14.56 10.56
N ILE A 90 -15.29 -14.60 9.34
CA ILE A 90 -13.95 -15.13 9.01
C ILE A 90 -13.07 -13.95 8.63
N ALA A 91 -12.10 -13.64 9.48
CA ALA A 91 -11.23 -12.47 9.37
C ALA A 91 -9.84 -12.88 8.85
N GLY A 92 -9.71 -13.20 7.56
CA GLY A 92 -8.45 -13.67 6.96
C GLY A 92 -7.29 -12.65 7.05
N GLN A 93 -7.61 -11.37 7.20
CA GLN A 93 -6.67 -10.26 7.38
C GLN A 93 -5.90 -10.30 8.70
N THR A 94 -6.33 -11.09 9.69
CA THR A 94 -5.56 -11.25 10.94
C THR A 94 -4.42 -12.25 10.77
N ALA A 95 -4.42 -13.07 9.72
CA ALA A 95 -3.40 -14.10 9.54
C ALA A 95 -2.02 -13.46 9.30
N PRO A 96 -0.98 -13.86 10.05
CA PRO A 96 0.36 -13.30 9.90
C PRO A 96 1.01 -13.69 8.56
N GLY A 97 2.11 -13.04 8.23
CA GLY A 97 2.88 -13.32 7.01
C GLY A 97 2.09 -12.98 5.73
N GLY A 98 1.98 -13.94 4.81
CA GLY A 98 1.26 -13.76 3.55
C GLY A 98 -0.26 -14.03 3.61
N GLY A 99 -0.82 -14.22 4.80
CA GLY A 99 -2.24 -14.51 5.02
C GLY A 99 -2.59 -16.01 4.95
N ILE A 100 -3.86 -16.33 4.68
CA ILE A 100 -4.37 -17.71 4.72
C ILE A 100 -4.98 -18.18 3.40
N THR A 101 -4.60 -19.39 2.97
CA THR A 101 -5.24 -20.12 1.87
C THR A 101 -5.86 -21.41 2.37
N ILE A 102 -7.12 -21.64 1.99
CA ILE A 102 -7.80 -22.93 2.12
C ILE A 102 -7.69 -23.67 0.78
N TYR A 103 -6.97 -24.78 0.75
CA TYR A 103 -6.67 -25.55 -0.47
C TYR A 103 -7.22 -26.98 -0.41
N GLY A 104 -8.10 -27.38 -1.33
CA GLY A 104 -8.65 -28.76 -1.40
C GLY A 104 -10.13 -28.83 -1.79
N ASP A 105 -10.90 -29.78 -1.23
CA ASP A 105 -12.25 -30.19 -1.69
C ASP A 105 -13.41 -29.14 -1.58
N GLY A 106 -13.09 -27.85 -1.57
CA GLY A 106 -14.03 -26.72 -1.60
C GLY A 106 -14.72 -26.44 -0.25
N VAL A 107 -15.52 -25.38 -0.24
CA VAL A 107 -16.20 -24.86 0.96
C VAL A 107 -17.69 -24.64 0.67
N SER A 108 -18.54 -24.96 1.65
CA SER A 108 -19.99 -24.79 1.57
C SER A 108 -20.48 -23.79 2.60
N TYR A 109 -21.23 -22.79 2.13
CA TYR A 109 -22.05 -21.89 2.96
C TYR A 109 -23.54 -22.24 2.84
N SER A 110 -23.85 -23.43 2.33
CA SER A 110 -25.21 -23.86 2.09
C SER A 110 -26.00 -23.98 3.40
N ASN A 111 -27.22 -23.45 3.46
CA ASN A 111 -28.07 -23.33 4.65
C ASN A 111 -27.48 -22.43 5.77
N ALA A 112 -26.38 -21.74 5.52
CA ALA A 112 -25.86 -20.75 6.46
C ALA A 112 -26.59 -19.41 6.27
N HIS A 113 -26.43 -18.51 7.22
CA HIS A 113 -26.86 -17.13 7.09
C HIS A 113 -26.10 -16.21 8.03
N HIS A 114 -26.15 -14.90 7.79
CA HIS A 114 -25.43 -13.90 8.57
C HIS A 114 -23.92 -14.19 8.65
N THR A 115 -23.29 -14.43 7.51
CA THR A 115 -21.84 -14.72 7.45
C THR A 115 -21.06 -13.58 6.81
N ILE A 116 -19.90 -13.28 7.37
CA ILE A 116 -18.94 -12.30 6.87
C ILE A 116 -17.65 -13.05 6.58
N THR A 117 -17.07 -12.90 5.39
CA THR A 117 -15.77 -13.50 5.05
C THR A 117 -14.91 -12.49 4.34
N ARG A 118 -13.71 -12.22 4.88
CA ARG A 118 -12.79 -11.24 4.32
C ARG A 118 -11.36 -11.75 4.17
N TYR A 119 -10.68 -11.32 3.11
CA TYR A 119 -9.22 -11.54 2.91
C TYR A 119 -8.75 -13.01 2.97
N VAL A 120 -9.61 -13.97 2.62
CA VAL A 120 -9.28 -15.40 2.55
C VAL A 120 -9.15 -15.84 1.10
N ARG A 121 -8.21 -16.76 0.83
CA ARG A 121 -8.09 -17.43 -0.47
C ARG A 121 -8.70 -18.82 -0.40
N TYR A 122 -9.60 -19.14 -1.31
CA TYR A 122 -10.20 -20.46 -1.46
C TYR A 122 -9.78 -21.07 -2.80
N ARG A 123 -9.07 -22.19 -2.75
CA ARG A 123 -8.49 -22.83 -3.93
C ARG A 123 -8.86 -24.29 -3.97
N MET A 124 -9.70 -24.67 -4.92
CA MET A 124 -10.17 -26.04 -4.94
C MET A 124 -9.13 -27.00 -5.55
N GLY A 125 -8.63 -26.64 -6.73
CA GLY A 125 -7.62 -27.41 -7.45
C GLY A 125 -8.16 -28.71 -8.05
N LYS A 126 -7.35 -29.34 -8.89
CA LYS A 126 -7.69 -30.58 -9.60
C LYS A 126 -7.88 -31.77 -8.67
N GLY A 127 -7.30 -31.71 -7.48
CA GLY A 127 -7.50 -32.68 -6.41
C GLY A 127 -8.89 -32.69 -5.77
N GLY A 128 -9.64 -31.58 -5.84
CA GLY A 128 -11.00 -31.52 -5.30
C GLY A 128 -11.99 -32.41 -6.05
N LYS A 129 -13.18 -32.65 -5.50
CA LYS A 129 -14.21 -33.51 -6.11
C LYS A 129 -14.81 -32.86 -7.37
N ARG A 130 -14.88 -33.61 -8.49
CA ARG A 130 -15.57 -33.15 -9.72
C ARG A 130 -17.06 -32.90 -9.45
N GLY A 131 -17.64 -31.90 -10.15
CA GLY A 131 -19.07 -31.56 -10.02
C GLY A 131 -19.43 -30.93 -8.67
N LYS A 132 -18.43 -30.29 -8.04
CA LYS A 132 -18.59 -29.51 -6.82
C LYS A 132 -17.91 -28.16 -7.01
N ASP A 133 -18.49 -27.17 -6.35
CA ASP A 133 -18.04 -25.79 -6.45
C ASP A 133 -16.90 -25.50 -5.49
N GLY A 134 -16.03 -24.56 -5.88
CA GLY A 134 -15.00 -24.02 -5.01
C GLY A 134 -15.62 -23.40 -3.75
N ILE A 135 -16.55 -22.48 -3.95
CA ILE A 135 -17.50 -22.01 -2.93
C ILE A 135 -18.92 -22.25 -3.45
N GLY A 136 -19.76 -22.90 -2.64
CA GLY A 136 -21.17 -23.14 -2.98
C GLY A 136 -22.14 -22.67 -1.90
N ILE A 137 -23.16 -21.93 -2.31
CA ILE A 137 -24.24 -21.41 -1.47
C ILE A 137 -25.57 -21.92 -2.02
N ALA A 138 -26.16 -22.89 -1.33
CA ALA A 138 -27.52 -23.35 -1.57
C ALA A 138 -28.38 -22.94 -0.37
N ASP A 139 -29.52 -22.29 -0.60
CA ASP A 139 -30.50 -21.96 0.44
C ASP A 139 -29.92 -21.14 1.62
N GLY A 140 -29.06 -20.16 1.32
CA GLY A 140 -28.41 -19.28 2.31
C GLY A 140 -28.76 -17.80 2.13
N HIS A 141 -28.69 -17.00 3.20
CA HIS A 141 -29.05 -15.58 3.14
C HIS A 141 -28.22 -14.65 4.04
N ASP A 142 -28.24 -13.35 3.76
CA ASP A 142 -27.55 -12.29 4.54
C ASP A 142 -26.04 -12.57 4.67
N MET A 143 -25.32 -12.56 3.55
CA MET A 143 -23.89 -12.90 3.52
C MET A 143 -23.07 -11.85 2.77
N ILE A 144 -21.86 -11.60 3.23
CA ILE A 144 -20.90 -10.78 2.49
C ILE A 144 -19.53 -11.47 2.37
N PHE A 145 -19.03 -11.50 1.13
CA PHE A 145 -17.71 -11.95 0.76
C PHE A 145 -16.95 -10.76 0.21
N ASP A 146 -15.99 -10.25 0.97
CA ASP A 146 -15.27 -9.02 0.65
C ASP A 146 -13.77 -9.31 0.56
N HIS A 147 -13.09 -8.87 -0.49
CA HIS A 147 -11.66 -9.13 -0.65
C HIS A 147 -11.29 -10.62 -0.58
N VAL A 148 -12.12 -11.53 -1.13
CA VAL A 148 -11.79 -12.96 -1.20
C VAL A 148 -11.19 -13.31 -2.57
N SER A 149 -10.27 -14.26 -2.62
CA SER A 149 -9.75 -14.81 -3.88
C SER A 149 -10.20 -16.26 -4.03
N VAL A 150 -10.97 -16.56 -5.06
CA VAL A 150 -11.52 -17.91 -5.30
C VAL A 150 -11.05 -18.40 -6.66
N SER A 151 -10.39 -19.56 -6.66
CA SER A 151 -9.83 -20.13 -7.89
C SER A 151 -10.02 -21.64 -8.01
N TRP A 152 -9.89 -22.12 -9.25
CA TRP A 152 -9.72 -23.54 -9.58
C TRP A 152 -10.92 -24.41 -9.21
N GLY A 153 -12.13 -23.85 -9.31
CA GLY A 153 -13.37 -24.63 -9.18
C GLY A 153 -13.43 -25.77 -10.18
N ARG A 154 -14.02 -26.90 -9.77
CA ARG A 154 -14.20 -28.08 -10.64
C ARG A 154 -15.59 -28.20 -11.26
N ASP A 155 -16.51 -27.37 -10.79
CA ASP A 155 -17.79 -27.06 -11.41
C ASP A 155 -17.84 -25.53 -11.54
N GLU A 156 -18.50 -24.81 -10.65
CA GLU A 156 -18.33 -23.37 -10.52
C GLU A 156 -17.17 -23.02 -9.56
N THR A 157 -16.48 -21.92 -9.85
CA THR A 157 -15.54 -21.33 -8.88
C THR A 157 -16.31 -20.76 -7.68
N PHE A 158 -17.41 -20.04 -7.93
CA PHE A 158 -18.32 -19.52 -6.89
C PHE A 158 -19.78 -19.67 -7.35
N SER A 159 -20.62 -20.40 -6.62
CA SER A 159 -22.04 -20.58 -6.98
C SER A 159 -23.03 -20.16 -5.88
N ILE A 160 -24.17 -19.63 -6.33
CA ILE A 160 -25.33 -19.26 -5.53
C ILE A 160 -26.58 -19.84 -6.22
N ASN A 161 -27.36 -20.67 -5.50
CA ASN A 161 -28.60 -21.28 -5.99
C ASN A 161 -29.61 -21.59 -4.87
N GLY A 162 -30.85 -21.93 -5.25
CA GLY A 162 -31.92 -22.26 -4.30
C GLY A 162 -32.58 -21.02 -3.68
N ASP A 163 -33.15 -21.18 -2.49
CA ASP A 163 -33.86 -20.11 -1.75
C ASP A 163 -32.86 -19.18 -1.06
N VAL A 164 -32.13 -18.42 -1.87
CA VAL A 164 -31.08 -17.47 -1.43
C VAL A 164 -31.56 -16.03 -1.52
N SER A 165 -31.07 -15.16 -0.63
CA SER A 165 -31.33 -13.72 -0.63
C SER A 165 -30.25 -12.93 0.11
N ASN A 166 -30.07 -11.65 -0.22
CA ASN A 166 -29.21 -10.72 0.54
C ASN A 166 -27.73 -11.12 0.57
N ILE A 167 -27.12 -11.30 -0.61
CA ILE A 167 -25.70 -11.71 -0.69
C ILE A 167 -24.90 -10.64 -1.45
N THR A 168 -23.75 -10.23 -0.90
CA THR A 168 -22.77 -9.38 -1.59
C THR A 168 -21.47 -10.13 -1.84
N ILE A 169 -20.93 -9.99 -3.04
CA ILE A 169 -19.53 -10.27 -3.38
C ILE A 169 -18.87 -8.94 -3.75
N SER A 170 -17.97 -8.44 -2.91
CA SER A 170 -17.29 -7.15 -3.12
C SER A 170 -15.78 -7.31 -3.20
N ASP A 171 -15.13 -6.52 -4.05
CA ASP A 171 -13.67 -6.39 -4.09
C ASP A 171 -12.94 -7.74 -4.20
N SER A 172 -13.55 -8.74 -4.86
CA SER A 172 -13.11 -10.15 -4.83
C SER A 172 -12.66 -10.69 -6.18
N ILE A 173 -11.76 -11.68 -6.20
CA ILE A 173 -11.29 -12.37 -7.41
C ILE A 173 -12.04 -13.70 -7.57
N ILE A 174 -12.58 -13.95 -8.76
CA ILE A 174 -13.18 -15.23 -9.16
C ILE A 174 -12.51 -15.69 -10.46
N ALA A 175 -11.61 -16.67 -10.32
CA ALA A 175 -10.63 -16.95 -11.37
C ALA A 175 -10.47 -18.42 -11.74
N GLN A 176 -10.00 -18.65 -12.96
CA GLN A 176 -9.41 -19.91 -13.41
C GLN A 176 -10.20 -21.17 -13.02
N GLY A 177 -11.52 -21.18 -13.26
CA GLY A 177 -12.29 -22.44 -13.18
C GLY A 177 -11.62 -23.49 -14.06
N LEU A 178 -11.44 -24.72 -13.56
CA LEU A 178 -10.68 -25.74 -14.28
C LEU A 178 -11.51 -26.35 -15.42
N GLU A 179 -10.91 -26.51 -16.61
CA GLU A 179 -11.52 -27.28 -17.70
C GLU A 179 -11.82 -28.73 -17.23
N THR A 180 -12.91 -29.39 -17.62
CA THR A 180 -13.81 -29.26 -18.79
C THR A 180 -15.05 -28.40 -18.58
N HIS A 181 -15.26 -27.86 -17.38
CA HIS A 181 -16.43 -27.03 -17.01
C HIS A 181 -16.00 -25.72 -16.34
N SER A 182 -15.00 -25.05 -16.92
CA SER A 182 -14.41 -23.79 -16.44
C SER A 182 -15.47 -22.66 -16.32
N CYS A 183 -16.04 -22.49 -15.13
CA CYS A 183 -17.12 -21.53 -14.88
C CYS A 183 -16.75 -20.56 -13.75
N GLY A 184 -16.95 -19.25 -13.97
CA GLY A 184 -16.81 -18.25 -12.90
C GLY A 184 -17.87 -18.49 -11.81
N GLY A 185 -19.14 -18.49 -12.18
CA GLY A 185 -20.23 -18.73 -11.23
C GLY A 185 -21.65 -18.61 -11.76
N LEU A 186 -22.56 -19.38 -11.15
CA LEU A 186 -24.01 -19.19 -11.26
C LEU A 186 -24.48 -18.31 -10.08
N MET A 187 -25.25 -17.27 -10.39
CA MET A 187 -25.85 -16.35 -9.43
C MET A 187 -27.36 -16.39 -9.65
N GLN A 188 -28.03 -17.30 -8.95
CA GLN A 188 -29.46 -17.51 -9.07
C GLN A 188 -30.14 -17.15 -7.75
N THR A 189 -31.06 -16.18 -7.80
CA THR A 189 -31.89 -15.78 -6.66
C THR A 189 -33.36 -16.07 -6.93
N ASP A 190 -34.04 -16.65 -5.94
CA ASP A 190 -35.49 -16.85 -5.97
C ASP A 190 -36.23 -15.74 -5.18
N LYS A 191 -35.56 -15.13 -4.18
CA LYS A 191 -36.04 -13.99 -3.37
C LYS A 191 -34.89 -13.02 -3.06
N GLY A 192 -35.18 -11.78 -2.71
CA GLY A 192 -34.13 -10.78 -2.43
C GLY A 192 -33.23 -10.53 -3.65
N GLY A 193 -31.91 -10.33 -3.45
CA GLY A 193 -30.96 -10.14 -4.55
C GLY A 193 -29.49 -10.44 -4.20
N VAL A 194 -28.65 -10.44 -5.23
CA VAL A 194 -27.18 -10.56 -5.12
C VAL A 194 -26.52 -9.30 -5.68
N SER A 195 -25.59 -8.71 -4.93
CA SER A 195 -24.72 -7.63 -5.43
C SER A 195 -23.31 -8.17 -5.71
N ILE A 196 -22.75 -7.82 -6.87
CA ILE A 196 -21.36 -8.07 -7.23
C ILE A 196 -20.75 -6.71 -7.57
N ILE A 197 -19.81 -6.28 -6.74
CA ILE A 197 -19.31 -4.92 -6.72
C ILE A 197 -17.78 -4.95 -6.77
N ARG A 198 -17.15 -4.14 -7.64
CA ARG A 198 -15.68 -3.96 -7.70
C ARG A 198 -14.88 -5.28 -7.74
N SER A 199 -15.45 -6.32 -8.32
CA SER A 199 -14.85 -7.65 -8.33
C SER A 199 -14.23 -7.96 -9.69
N LEU A 200 -13.30 -8.91 -9.71
CA LEU A 200 -12.57 -9.36 -10.88
C LEU A 200 -12.97 -10.79 -11.25
N TYR A 201 -13.54 -10.96 -12.45
CA TYR A 201 -13.65 -12.26 -13.11
C TYR A 201 -12.54 -12.41 -14.13
N ILE A 202 -11.73 -13.46 -14.04
CA ILE A 202 -10.57 -13.66 -14.91
C ILE A 202 -10.37 -15.12 -15.30
N ASP A 203 -10.04 -15.37 -16.56
CA ASP A 203 -9.58 -16.67 -17.06
C ASP A 203 -10.58 -17.82 -16.83
N ASN A 204 -11.88 -17.53 -16.81
CA ASN A 204 -12.94 -18.56 -16.85
C ASN A 204 -13.56 -18.64 -18.24
N LYS A 205 -13.86 -19.86 -18.70
CA LYS A 205 -14.42 -20.08 -20.04
C LYS A 205 -15.81 -19.46 -20.22
N THR A 206 -16.63 -19.48 -19.17
CA THR A 206 -18.05 -19.09 -19.20
C THR A 206 -18.56 -18.67 -17.82
N ARG A 207 -19.80 -18.16 -17.74
CA ARG A 207 -20.51 -17.77 -16.52
C ARG A 207 -19.70 -16.75 -15.69
N ASN A 208 -19.48 -15.54 -16.23
CA ASN A 208 -18.63 -14.50 -15.62
C ASN A 208 -19.37 -13.24 -15.11
N PRO A 209 -20.51 -13.30 -14.39
CA PRO A 209 -21.30 -14.46 -13.95
C PRO A 209 -22.33 -14.94 -14.99
N LYS A 210 -23.02 -16.04 -14.68
CA LYS A 210 -24.35 -16.34 -15.21
C LYS A 210 -25.39 -16.00 -14.16
N VAL A 211 -26.35 -15.17 -14.53
CA VAL A 211 -27.34 -14.63 -13.58
C VAL A 211 -28.76 -15.11 -13.88
N LYS A 212 -29.55 -15.23 -12.82
CA LYS A 212 -31.01 -15.38 -12.84
C LYS A 212 -31.60 -14.70 -11.61
N GLY A 213 -32.81 -14.16 -11.74
CA GLY A 213 -33.47 -13.43 -10.66
C GLY A 213 -32.92 -12.01 -10.51
N VAL A 214 -32.93 -11.49 -9.28
CA VAL A 214 -32.53 -10.11 -8.94
C VAL A 214 -31.02 -10.04 -8.72
N ASN A 215 -30.34 -9.19 -9.48
CA ASN A 215 -28.88 -9.06 -9.43
C ASN A 215 -28.41 -7.61 -9.63
N GLU A 216 -27.34 -7.22 -8.97
CA GLU A 216 -26.64 -5.95 -9.17
C GLU A 216 -25.17 -6.22 -9.54
N PHE A 217 -24.73 -5.74 -10.70
CA PHE A 217 -23.38 -5.95 -11.23
C PHE A 217 -22.74 -4.60 -11.55
N VAL A 218 -21.94 -4.09 -10.63
CA VAL A 218 -21.46 -2.70 -10.63
C VAL A 218 -19.95 -2.59 -10.46
N ASN A 219 -19.32 -1.78 -11.32
CA ASN A 219 -17.88 -1.45 -11.24
C ASN A 219 -16.94 -2.67 -11.26
N ASN A 220 -17.35 -3.77 -11.86
CA ASN A 220 -16.53 -4.98 -11.97
C ASN A 220 -15.61 -4.93 -13.18
N VAL A 221 -14.55 -5.74 -13.11
CA VAL A 221 -13.68 -6.03 -14.26
C VAL A 221 -13.87 -7.49 -14.66
N VAL A 222 -14.07 -7.73 -15.95
CA VAL A 222 -14.13 -9.08 -16.53
C VAL A 222 -13.05 -9.20 -17.60
N TYR A 223 -12.14 -10.16 -17.45
CA TYR A 223 -10.96 -10.33 -18.30
C TYR A 223 -10.85 -11.74 -18.86
N ASN A 224 -10.48 -11.84 -20.15
CA ASN A 224 -10.06 -13.09 -20.80
C ASN A 224 -11.02 -14.29 -20.64
N TRP A 225 -12.32 -14.04 -20.77
CA TRP A 225 -13.31 -15.12 -20.79
C TRP A 225 -13.17 -15.98 -22.04
N GLY A 226 -13.66 -17.23 -22.00
CA GLY A 226 -13.68 -18.13 -23.16
C GLY A 226 -14.87 -17.94 -24.10
N GLY A 227 -15.38 -19.05 -24.65
CA GLY A 227 -16.47 -19.02 -25.63
C GLY A 227 -17.87 -18.76 -25.05
N GLY A 228 -18.03 -18.65 -23.73
CA GLY A 228 -19.33 -18.53 -23.08
C GLY A 228 -19.77 -17.10 -22.74
N GLY A 229 -19.00 -16.08 -23.13
CA GLY A 229 -19.27 -14.68 -22.82
C GLY A 229 -18.68 -14.20 -21.50
N GLY A 230 -18.52 -12.88 -21.41
CA GLY A 230 -18.08 -12.15 -20.22
C GLY A 230 -19.22 -11.92 -19.23
N TYR A 231 -20.48 -12.02 -19.66
CA TYR A 231 -21.66 -12.01 -18.79
C TYR A 231 -22.78 -12.81 -19.46
N ILE A 232 -23.44 -13.70 -18.72
CA ILE A 232 -24.58 -14.46 -19.24
C ILE A 232 -25.86 -13.92 -18.62
N ALA A 233 -26.64 -13.19 -19.43
CA ALA A 233 -27.92 -12.58 -19.09
C ALA A 233 -29.06 -13.61 -19.14
N GLY A 234 -28.87 -14.76 -18.48
CA GLY A 234 -29.87 -15.83 -18.45
C GLY A 234 -29.81 -16.81 -19.64
N GLY A 235 -30.97 -17.14 -20.20
CA GLY A 235 -31.19 -18.26 -21.11
C GLY A 235 -32.09 -19.35 -20.52
N SER A 236 -33.00 -18.95 -19.63
CA SER A 236 -34.09 -19.76 -19.06
C SER A 236 -35.39 -18.94 -19.11
N ASP A 237 -36.54 -19.60 -18.92
CA ASP A 237 -37.87 -18.98 -19.02
C ASP A 237 -38.26 -18.10 -17.82
N GLY A 238 -37.50 -18.14 -16.72
CA GLY A 238 -37.76 -17.34 -15.52
C GLY A 238 -37.36 -15.87 -15.64
N GLN A 239 -38.09 -15.00 -14.92
CA GLN A 239 -37.87 -13.55 -14.91
C GLN A 239 -36.58 -13.17 -14.16
N SER A 240 -35.84 -12.22 -14.69
CA SER A 240 -34.61 -11.67 -14.07
C SER A 240 -34.60 -10.15 -14.14
N TYR A 241 -34.07 -9.50 -13.10
CA TYR A 241 -34.09 -8.05 -12.94
C TYR A 241 -32.70 -7.56 -12.53
N ALA A 242 -31.99 -6.87 -13.42
CA ALA A 242 -30.58 -6.55 -13.22
C ALA A 242 -30.24 -5.07 -13.38
N ASN A 243 -29.41 -4.56 -12.47
CA ASN A 243 -28.63 -3.34 -12.71
C ASN A 243 -27.23 -3.76 -13.19
N ILE A 244 -26.80 -3.33 -14.38
CA ILE A 244 -25.48 -3.65 -14.96
C ILE A 244 -24.77 -2.35 -15.33
N MET A 245 -23.92 -1.86 -14.43
CA MET A 245 -23.43 -0.48 -14.50
C MET A 245 -21.92 -0.37 -14.35
N ASN A 246 -21.32 0.47 -15.19
CA ASN A 246 -19.96 0.98 -15.04
C ASN A 246 -18.88 -0.13 -14.95
N ASN A 247 -19.14 -1.28 -15.56
CA ASN A 247 -18.21 -2.41 -15.59
C ASN A 247 -17.23 -2.30 -16.76
N VAL A 248 -16.08 -2.94 -16.65
CA VAL A 248 -15.04 -2.99 -17.68
C VAL A 248 -14.85 -4.42 -18.16
N PHE A 249 -15.08 -4.64 -19.45
CA PHE A 249 -14.87 -5.92 -20.12
C PHE A 249 -13.63 -5.81 -21.00
N ILE A 250 -12.69 -6.73 -20.87
CA ILE A 250 -11.43 -6.72 -21.62
C ILE A 250 -11.19 -8.10 -22.22
N SER A 251 -11.08 -8.16 -23.54
CA SER A 251 -10.80 -9.40 -24.25
C SER A 251 -9.36 -9.82 -24.03
N GLY A 252 -9.15 -11.10 -23.71
CA GLY A 252 -7.82 -11.69 -23.60
C GLY A 252 -7.55 -12.75 -24.65
N PRO A 253 -6.40 -13.46 -24.59
CA PRO A 253 -6.03 -14.49 -25.56
C PRO A 253 -7.09 -15.58 -25.79
N SER A 254 -7.83 -15.95 -24.74
CA SER A 254 -8.88 -16.98 -24.75
C SER A 254 -10.24 -16.46 -25.23
N THR A 255 -10.42 -15.14 -25.27
CA THR A 255 -11.67 -14.51 -25.70
C THR A 255 -11.90 -14.68 -27.19
N LYS A 256 -12.99 -15.38 -27.53
CA LYS A 256 -13.47 -15.50 -28.91
C LYS A 256 -14.07 -14.17 -29.36
N LYS A 257 -13.97 -13.87 -30.66
CA LYS A 257 -14.57 -12.67 -31.25
C LYS A 257 -16.07 -12.63 -30.95
N GLY A 258 -16.57 -11.50 -30.47
CA GLY A 258 -17.99 -11.28 -30.18
C GLY A 258 -18.21 -10.29 -29.04
N ARG A 259 -19.47 -10.12 -28.67
CA ARG A 259 -19.92 -9.28 -27.55
C ARG A 259 -19.65 -9.93 -26.19
N PRO A 260 -19.47 -9.13 -25.11
CA PRO A 260 -19.29 -9.68 -23.76
C PRO A 260 -20.59 -10.27 -23.18
N PHE A 261 -21.76 -9.71 -23.47
CA PHE A 261 -23.05 -10.17 -22.95
C PHE A 261 -23.71 -11.18 -23.88
N THR A 262 -24.11 -12.33 -23.33
CA THR A 262 -24.67 -13.42 -24.14
C THR A 262 -25.90 -14.04 -23.50
N ARG A 263 -26.71 -14.71 -24.34
CA ARG A 263 -27.88 -15.51 -23.95
C ARG A 263 -28.97 -14.74 -23.19
N GLY A 264 -29.08 -13.44 -23.42
CA GLY A 264 -30.25 -12.68 -23.00
C GLY A 264 -31.51 -13.12 -23.76
N ASN A 265 -32.65 -12.73 -23.21
CA ASN A 265 -33.97 -12.92 -23.78
C ASN A 265 -34.93 -11.87 -23.20
N ALA A 266 -36.17 -11.85 -23.69
CA ALA A 266 -37.18 -10.88 -23.26
C ALA A 266 -37.61 -11.00 -21.78
N ASN A 267 -37.25 -12.08 -21.07
CA ASN A 267 -37.51 -12.24 -19.64
C ASN A 267 -36.33 -11.74 -18.77
N PHE A 268 -35.30 -11.19 -19.39
CA PHE A 268 -34.17 -10.58 -18.70
C PHE A 268 -34.28 -9.06 -18.78
N HIS A 269 -34.82 -8.46 -17.72
CA HIS A 269 -35.03 -7.03 -17.61
C HIS A 269 -33.78 -6.36 -17.03
N ALA A 270 -33.16 -5.45 -17.77
CA ALA A 270 -31.89 -4.86 -17.39
C ALA A 270 -31.87 -3.33 -17.51
N TYR A 271 -31.53 -2.65 -16.43
CA TYR A 271 -30.99 -1.30 -16.51
C TYR A 271 -29.48 -1.38 -16.76
N VAL A 272 -29.02 -0.83 -17.87
CA VAL A 272 -27.60 -0.86 -18.25
C VAL A 272 -27.05 0.54 -18.43
N GLN A 273 -25.88 0.81 -17.89
CA GLN A 273 -25.26 2.13 -17.95
C GLN A 273 -23.73 2.03 -18.01
N ARG A 274 -23.12 2.75 -18.97
CA ARG A 274 -21.67 2.99 -19.06
C ARG A 274 -20.79 1.74 -18.91
N ASN A 275 -21.19 0.60 -19.47
CA ASN A 275 -20.28 -0.56 -19.50
C ASN A 275 -19.24 -0.35 -20.60
N TYR A 276 -17.96 -0.49 -20.28
CA TYR A 276 -16.85 -0.30 -21.21
C TYR A 276 -16.37 -1.64 -21.77
N TYR A 277 -16.07 -1.71 -23.06
CA TYR A 277 -15.55 -2.90 -23.70
C TYR A 277 -14.30 -2.62 -24.53
N ASP A 278 -13.21 -3.31 -24.17
CA ASP A 278 -11.99 -3.37 -24.94
C ASP A 278 -11.84 -4.75 -25.60
N SER A 279 -11.93 -4.75 -26.93
CA SER A 279 -11.93 -5.99 -27.73
C SER A 279 -10.61 -6.27 -28.45
N ASN A 280 -9.72 -5.29 -28.55
CA ASN A 280 -8.70 -5.28 -29.61
C ASN A 280 -7.40 -6.00 -29.21
N LYS A 281 -7.22 -6.28 -27.91
CA LYS A 281 -6.05 -6.99 -27.35
C LYS A 281 -4.72 -6.31 -27.69
N ASN A 282 -4.71 -4.99 -27.84
CA ASN A 282 -3.55 -4.24 -28.31
C ASN A 282 -2.54 -3.91 -27.19
N GLY A 283 -2.87 -4.19 -25.92
CA GLY A 283 -2.04 -3.85 -24.76
C GLY A 283 -2.31 -2.44 -24.19
N LYS A 284 -3.39 -1.79 -24.63
CA LYS A 284 -3.90 -0.52 -24.15
C LYS A 284 -5.35 -0.70 -23.75
N LEU A 285 -5.84 0.16 -22.87
CA LEU A 285 -7.24 0.20 -22.46
C LEU A 285 -7.92 1.33 -23.22
N ASP A 286 -8.16 1.11 -24.51
CA ASP A 286 -8.63 2.11 -25.48
C ASP A 286 -9.88 1.67 -26.26
N GLY A 287 -10.62 0.73 -25.69
CA GLY A 287 -12.01 0.41 -26.06
C GLY A 287 -13.02 1.56 -25.94
N SER A 288 -14.29 1.20 -25.82
CA SER A 288 -15.39 2.18 -25.81
C SER A 288 -16.56 1.73 -24.94
N GLU A 289 -17.40 2.69 -24.53
CA GLU A 289 -18.66 2.38 -23.84
C GLU A 289 -19.65 1.69 -24.79
N LEU A 290 -20.32 0.64 -24.30
CA LEU A 290 -21.32 -0.13 -25.01
C LEU A 290 -22.67 0.59 -24.99
N GLY A 291 -23.16 0.98 -26.17
CA GLY A 291 -24.52 1.49 -26.33
C GLY A 291 -25.59 0.43 -26.03
N GLN A 292 -26.78 0.87 -25.65
CA GLN A 292 -27.94 0.01 -25.41
C GLN A 292 -28.47 -0.54 -26.74
N SER A 293 -28.08 -1.76 -27.08
CA SER A 293 -28.55 -2.45 -28.28
C SER A 293 -28.60 -3.96 -28.06
N THR A 294 -29.46 -4.63 -28.82
CA THR A 294 -29.52 -6.11 -28.84
C THR A 294 -28.23 -6.70 -29.40
N GLU A 295 -27.47 -5.98 -30.21
CA GLU A 295 -26.12 -6.35 -30.65
C GLU A 295 -25.15 -6.43 -29.47
N ASN A 296 -25.19 -5.50 -28.51
CA ASN A 296 -24.28 -5.49 -27.38
C ASN A 296 -24.72 -6.40 -26.22
N TYR A 297 -26.02 -6.47 -25.94
CA TYR A 297 -26.56 -7.13 -24.74
C TYR A 297 -27.37 -8.41 -24.99
N SER A 298 -27.47 -8.90 -26.23
CA SER A 298 -28.13 -10.17 -26.57
C SER A 298 -29.61 -10.25 -26.19
N ASP A 299 -30.47 -9.40 -26.76
CA ASP A 299 -31.94 -9.51 -26.67
C ASP A 299 -32.54 -9.37 -25.26
N VAL A 300 -31.87 -8.64 -24.36
CA VAL A 300 -32.43 -8.25 -23.05
C VAL A 300 -33.53 -7.19 -23.21
N ASP A 301 -34.45 -7.14 -22.24
CA ASP A 301 -35.45 -6.07 -22.13
C ASP A 301 -34.88 -4.87 -21.36
N PHE A 302 -34.56 -3.79 -22.07
CA PHE A 302 -33.92 -2.61 -21.48
C PHE A 302 -34.91 -1.78 -20.65
N GLN A 303 -34.54 -1.49 -19.41
CA GLN A 303 -35.31 -0.64 -18.53
C GLN A 303 -34.80 0.80 -18.56
N THR A 304 -35.74 1.74 -18.46
CA THR A 304 -35.44 3.18 -18.51
C THR A 304 -34.96 3.76 -17.17
N ALA A 305 -35.14 3.03 -16.08
CA ALA A 305 -34.77 3.46 -14.74
C ALA A 305 -33.96 2.38 -14.01
N ARG A 306 -32.98 2.82 -13.23
CA ARG A 306 -32.23 1.95 -12.32
C ARG A 306 -33.19 1.34 -11.30
N TYR A 307 -33.08 0.04 -11.06
CA TYR A 307 -33.80 -0.59 -9.96
C TYR A 307 -33.29 -0.09 -8.60
N ASN A 308 -34.22 0.15 -7.67
CA ASN A 308 -33.90 0.60 -6.32
C ASN A 308 -33.39 -0.57 -5.47
N TYR A 309 -32.12 -0.92 -5.62
CA TYR A 309 -31.42 -1.95 -4.84
C TYR A 309 -30.56 -1.30 -3.74
N PRO A 310 -30.15 -2.07 -2.71
CA PRO A 310 -29.34 -1.56 -1.60
C PRO A 310 -28.08 -0.81 -2.05
N THR A 311 -27.69 0.21 -1.29
CA THR A 311 -26.74 1.24 -1.69
C THR A 311 -25.37 0.69 -2.12
N VAL A 312 -24.92 1.15 -3.30
CA VAL A 312 -23.51 1.25 -3.69
C VAL A 312 -23.14 2.70 -3.46
N ASN A 313 -22.24 3.00 -2.53
CA ASN A 313 -22.02 4.36 -2.03
C ASN A 313 -21.45 5.29 -3.10
N THR A 314 -20.60 4.74 -3.99
CA THR A 314 -19.97 5.50 -5.08
C THR A 314 -20.02 4.71 -6.39
N LEU A 315 -20.69 5.27 -7.40
CA LEU A 315 -20.63 4.76 -8.78
C LEU A 315 -19.42 5.37 -9.49
N LEU A 316 -18.33 4.60 -9.58
CA LEU A 316 -17.11 5.03 -10.28
C LEU A 316 -17.33 5.05 -11.79
N ALA A 317 -16.65 5.94 -12.51
CA ALA A 317 -16.57 5.81 -13.97
C ALA A 317 -15.83 4.50 -14.32
N PRO A 318 -16.04 3.89 -15.51
CA PRO A 318 -15.49 2.57 -15.80
C PRO A 318 -13.98 2.47 -15.67
N LEU A 319 -13.23 3.48 -16.14
CA LEU A 319 -11.76 3.45 -16.04
C LEU A 319 -11.27 3.65 -14.61
N ASP A 320 -11.98 4.42 -13.79
CA ASP A 320 -11.70 4.54 -12.35
C ASP A 320 -12.03 3.24 -11.62
N ALA A 321 -13.10 2.55 -12.03
CA ALA A 321 -13.44 1.23 -11.53
C ALA A 321 -12.33 0.21 -11.87
N TYR A 322 -11.82 0.22 -13.10
CA TYR A 322 -10.64 -0.59 -13.46
C TYR A 322 -9.46 -0.29 -12.55
N ALA A 323 -9.09 0.97 -12.38
CA ALA A 323 -7.96 1.37 -11.53
C ALA A 323 -8.16 0.89 -10.07
N LYS A 324 -9.36 1.09 -9.51
CA LYS A 324 -9.70 0.69 -8.14
C LYS A 324 -9.66 -0.83 -7.96
N VAL A 325 -10.26 -1.59 -8.88
CA VAL A 325 -10.26 -3.06 -8.84
C VAL A 325 -8.84 -3.59 -8.93
N ILE A 326 -8.04 -3.13 -9.88
CA ILE A 326 -6.65 -3.61 -10.05
C ILE A 326 -5.78 -3.27 -8.83
N ALA A 327 -6.01 -2.13 -8.19
CA ALA A 327 -5.29 -1.76 -6.97
C ALA A 327 -5.63 -2.72 -5.82
N GLY A 328 -6.91 -2.99 -5.56
CA GLY A 328 -7.37 -3.58 -4.29
C GLY A 328 -8.05 -4.94 -4.33
N VAL A 329 -8.36 -5.53 -5.48
CA VAL A 329 -9.20 -6.75 -5.55
C VAL A 329 -8.50 -8.02 -5.00
N GLY A 330 -9.32 -8.93 -4.47
CA GLY A 330 -8.94 -10.23 -3.92
C GLY A 330 -8.47 -10.12 -2.47
N ALA A 331 -7.82 -11.17 -1.96
CA ALA A 331 -7.13 -11.14 -0.67
C ALA A 331 -5.89 -10.23 -0.75
N SER A 332 -6.12 -8.92 -0.85
CA SER A 332 -5.16 -7.92 -1.33
C SER A 332 -4.23 -7.36 -0.27
N LYS A 333 -4.49 -7.64 1.03
CA LYS A 333 -3.58 -7.31 2.13
C LYS A 333 -2.16 -7.82 1.90
N SER A 334 -2.04 -9.02 1.32
CA SER A 334 -0.77 -9.58 0.92
C SER A 334 -0.99 -10.55 -0.23
N ARG A 335 -0.99 -10.07 -1.48
CA ARG A 335 -1.24 -10.94 -2.64
C ARG A 335 -0.19 -12.03 -2.74
N ASP A 336 -0.63 -13.26 -2.89
CA ASP A 336 0.28 -14.35 -3.20
C ASP A 336 0.62 -14.39 -4.69
N ASN A 337 1.41 -15.38 -5.08
CA ASN A 337 1.89 -15.55 -6.44
C ASN A 337 0.79 -15.83 -7.48
N VAL A 338 -0.34 -16.42 -7.11
CA VAL A 338 -1.45 -16.68 -8.05
C VAL A 338 -2.27 -15.40 -8.22
N ASP A 339 -2.62 -14.71 -7.14
CA ASP A 339 -3.34 -13.43 -7.23
C ASP A 339 -2.49 -12.40 -8.01
N THR A 340 -1.18 -12.36 -7.76
CA THR A 340 -0.22 -11.51 -8.49
C THR A 340 -0.17 -11.85 -9.98
N LEU A 341 -0.16 -13.15 -10.34
CA LEU A 341 -0.20 -13.59 -11.73
C LEU A 341 -1.48 -13.09 -12.43
N LEU A 342 -2.63 -13.26 -11.80
CA LEU A 342 -3.93 -12.83 -12.34
C LEU A 342 -3.97 -11.32 -12.56
N ILE A 343 -3.49 -10.52 -11.59
CA ILE A 343 -3.42 -9.07 -11.73
C ILE A 343 -2.50 -8.65 -12.89
N ASN A 344 -1.33 -9.29 -13.01
CA ASN A 344 -0.41 -9.04 -14.12
C ASN A 344 -1.03 -9.41 -15.48
N GLN A 345 -1.86 -10.45 -15.51
CA GLN A 345 -2.58 -10.84 -16.72
C GLN A 345 -3.61 -9.78 -17.13
N VAL A 346 -4.43 -9.27 -16.20
CA VAL A 346 -5.37 -8.18 -16.54
C VAL A 346 -4.63 -6.93 -17.00
N LYS A 347 -3.54 -6.55 -16.30
CA LYS A 347 -2.69 -5.39 -16.66
C LYS A 347 -2.03 -5.52 -18.03
N SER A 348 -1.96 -6.73 -18.59
CA SER A 348 -1.47 -6.94 -19.95
C SER A 348 -2.43 -6.42 -21.03
N LEU A 349 -3.68 -6.09 -20.65
CA LEU A 349 -4.69 -5.50 -21.51
C LEU A 349 -4.87 -6.28 -22.82
N GLY A 350 -5.05 -7.59 -22.64
CA GLY A 350 -5.36 -8.55 -23.68
C GLY A 350 -4.17 -9.33 -24.24
N LYS A 351 -2.96 -9.11 -23.72
CA LYS A 351 -1.74 -9.78 -24.19
C LYS A 351 -1.43 -11.11 -23.52
N SER A 352 -1.96 -11.38 -22.33
CA SER A 352 -1.69 -12.62 -21.57
C SER A 352 -2.94 -13.15 -20.86
N GLY A 353 -2.86 -14.38 -20.34
CA GLY A 353 -3.99 -15.08 -19.71
C GLY A 353 -4.37 -16.36 -20.45
N ALA A 354 -4.84 -17.36 -19.73
CA ALA A 354 -5.17 -18.67 -20.30
C ALA A 354 -6.25 -19.39 -19.48
N LEU A 355 -7.14 -20.10 -20.19
CA LEU A 355 -7.97 -21.13 -19.56
C LEU A 355 -7.10 -22.33 -19.21
N ILE A 356 -7.25 -22.86 -18.00
CA ILE A 356 -6.41 -23.95 -17.49
C ILE A 356 -7.25 -25.18 -17.16
N SER A 357 -6.68 -26.37 -17.32
CA SER A 357 -7.28 -27.66 -16.91
C SER A 357 -6.72 -28.19 -15.59
N ASP A 358 -5.64 -27.58 -15.12
CA ASP A 358 -4.82 -28.06 -14.02
C ASP A 358 -4.03 -26.87 -13.46
N GLU A 359 -4.12 -26.65 -12.15
CA GLU A 359 -3.38 -25.60 -11.44
C GLU A 359 -1.86 -25.73 -11.57
N THR A 360 -1.32 -26.91 -11.91
CA THR A 360 0.12 -27.14 -12.12
C THR A 360 0.69 -26.49 -13.38
N VAL A 361 -0.16 -25.99 -14.30
CA VAL A 361 0.29 -25.18 -15.45
C VAL A 361 0.58 -23.73 -15.03
N SER A 362 0.11 -23.32 -13.86
CA SER A 362 0.66 -22.18 -13.14
C SER A 362 1.98 -22.64 -12.49
N PRO A 363 3.05 -21.82 -12.42
CA PRO A 363 4.35 -22.25 -11.90
C PRO A 363 4.38 -22.73 -10.43
N TRP A 364 3.22 -22.85 -9.78
CA TRP A 364 3.05 -22.97 -8.34
C TRP A 364 2.09 -24.13 -8.01
N SER A 365 2.66 -25.31 -7.75
CA SER A 365 1.90 -26.45 -7.23
C SER A 365 1.53 -26.24 -5.75
N SER A 366 0.40 -26.79 -5.29
CA SER A 366 -0.03 -26.86 -3.87
C SER A 366 -0.79 -25.66 -3.27
N GLY A 367 -1.62 -24.95 -4.02
CA GLY A 367 -2.46 -23.88 -3.42
C GLY A 367 -1.82 -22.49 -3.44
N GLY A 368 -0.70 -22.30 -4.14
CA GLY A 368 0.10 -21.06 -4.16
C GLY A 368 1.28 -21.10 -3.18
N SER A 369 2.11 -20.05 -3.19
CA SER A 369 3.20 -19.84 -2.23
C SER A 369 2.87 -18.67 -1.33
N ILE A 370 2.73 -18.95 -0.04
CA ILE A 370 2.44 -17.95 0.99
C ILE A 370 3.53 -18.07 2.04
N ALA A 371 4.20 -16.95 2.33
CA ALA A 371 5.13 -16.90 3.43
C ALA A 371 4.35 -17.13 4.74
N GLY A 372 4.81 -18.09 5.55
CA GLY A 372 4.39 -18.15 6.95
C GLY A 372 4.78 -16.85 7.66
N GLY A 373 4.21 -16.62 8.83
CA GLY A 373 4.57 -15.50 9.68
C GLY A 373 4.39 -15.88 11.14
N THR A 374 5.12 -15.17 11.99
CA THR A 374 4.90 -15.22 13.44
C THR A 374 3.69 -14.35 13.74
N ALA A 375 2.70 -14.88 14.46
CA ALA A 375 1.65 -14.03 14.99
C ALA A 375 2.26 -12.98 15.92
N PRO A 376 1.74 -11.74 15.91
CA PRO A 376 2.00 -10.81 17.00
C PRO A 376 1.75 -11.47 18.36
N LYS A 377 2.42 -10.97 19.39
CA LYS A 377 2.17 -11.41 20.76
C LYS A 377 0.72 -11.05 21.14
N ASP A 378 0.03 -12.00 21.75
CA ASP A 378 -1.34 -11.92 22.27
C ASP A 378 -1.25 -12.59 23.65
N THR A 379 -1.15 -11.77 24.69
CA THR A 379 -0.74 -12.21 26.02
C THR A 379 -1.85 -12.93 26.77
N ASP A 380 -3.10 -12.52 26.56
CA ASP A 380 -4.27 -13.07 27.24
C ASP A 380 -5.04 -14.10 26.40
N GLY A 381 -4.70 -14.24 25.12
CA GLY A 381 -5.20 -15.24 24.19
C GLY A 381 -6.60 -14.95 23.66
N ASP A 382 -7.04 -13.70 23.69
CA ASP A 382 -8.38 -13.31 23.26
C ASP A 382 -8.51 -13.12 21.73
N GLY A 383 -7.39 -13.20 21.01
CA GLY A 383 -7.30 -13.09 19.56
C GLY A 383 -6.89 -11.71 19.07
N MET A 384 -6.52 -10.78 19.95
CA MET A 384 -5.99 -9.47 19.63
C MET A 384 -4.49 -9.37 19.94
N PRO A 385 -3.68 -8.71 19.07
CA PRO A 385 -2.28 -8.42 19.39
C PRO A 385 -2.11 -7.40 20.51
N ASP A 386 -1.15 -7.63 21.42
CA ASP A 386 -0.76 -6.70 22.50
C ASP A 386 -0.54 -5.27 21.97
N ASP A 387 0.20 -5.14 20.86
CA ASP A 387 0.52 -3.83 20.26
C ASP A 387 -0.74 -3.12 19.74
N TRP A 388 -1.71 -3.88 19.24
CA TRP A 388 -2.98 -3.34 18.76
C TRP A 388 -3.86 -2.93 19.94
N GLU A 389 -3.87 -3.74 20.99
CA GLU A 389 -4.57 -3.43 22.24
C GLU A 389 -4.06 -2.14 22.87
N ILE A 390 -2.75 -2.00 23.02
CA ILE A 390 -2.11 -0.78 23.52
C ILE A 390 -2.48 0.42 22.65
N ALA A 391 -2.42 0.26 21.31
CA ALA A 391 -2.73 1.35 20.37
C ALA A 391 -4.21 1.79 20.44
N ASN A 392 -5.12 0.93 20.92
CA ASN A 392 -6.55 1.20 21.02
C ASN A 392 -7.04 1.38 22.47
N GLY A 393 -6.12 1.52 23.44
CA GLY A 393 -6.45 1.77 24.85
C GLY A 393 -7.07 0.57 25.57
N LEU A 394 -6.70 -0.64 25.16
CA LEU A 394 -7.07 -1.92 25.74
C LEU A 394 -5.94 -2.44 26.64
N ASP A 395 -6.25 -3.38 27.54
CA ASP A 395 -5.25 -4.00 28.42
C ASP A 395 -4.85 -5.36 27.85
N PRO A 396 -3.60 -5.54 27.39
CA PRO A 396 -3.11 -6.82 26.86
C PRO A 396 -3.18 -8.03 27.81
N ASN A 397 -3.64 -7.84 29.05
CA ASN A 397 -3.78 -8.90 30.04
C ASN A 397 -5.26 -9.19 30.37
N GLU A 398 -6.22 -8.56 29.70
CA GLU A 398 -7.67 -8.63 29.98
C GLU A 398 -8.49 -9.30 28.86
N ASN A 399 -8.64 -10.62 28.95
CA ASN A 399 -9.23 -11.44 27.90
C ASN A 399 -10.74 -11.29 27.62
N ASP A 400 -11.41 -10.32 28.25
CA ASP A 400 -12.83 -10.06 28.03
C ASP A 400 -13.10 -8.81 27.17
N ASP A 401 -12.05 -8.06 26.84
CA ASP A 401 -12.20 -6.75 26.23
C ASP A 401 -12.27 -6.80 24.68
N ALA A 402 -11.75 -7.87 24.05
CA ALA A 402 -12.00 -8.23 22.64
C ALA A 402 -13.46 -8.16 22.22
N MET A 403 -14.38 -8.51 23.12
CA MET A 403 -15.81 -8.59 22.79
C MET A 403 -16.59 -7.33 23.17
N GLN A 404 -15.97 -6.35 23.83
CA GLN A 404 -16.61 -5.11 24.23
C GLN A 404 -16.78 -4.19 23.01
N ASP A 405 -17.74 -3.26 23.10
CA ASP A 405 -17.95 -2.16 22.15
C ASP A 405 -17.66 -0.86 22.93
N LYS A 406 -16.37 -0.59 23.21
CA LYS A 406 -15.96 0.51 24.10
C LYS A 406 -16.29 1.89 23.49
N ASN A 407 -16.37 2.00 22.16
CA ASN A 407 -16.66 3.26 21.45
C ASN A 407 -18.16 3.44 21.10
N GLY A 408 -18.99 2.41 21.30
CA GLY A 408 -20.44 2.45 21.09
C GLY A 408 -20.85 2.48 19.61
N ASP A 409 -19.99 2.03 18.71
CA ASP A 409 -20.23 2.03 17.26
C ASP A 409 -20.99 0.78 16.77
N GLY A 410 -21.24 -0.17 17.66
CA GLY A 410 -21.97 -1.40 17.39
C GLY A 410 -21.13 -2.57 16.90
N TYR A 411 -19.80 -2.45 16.90
CA TYR A 411 -18.85 -3.51 16.60
C TYR A 411 -18.11 -3.96 17.87
N ALA A 412 -18.01 -5.28 18.08
CA ALA A 412 -17.08 -5.81 19.09
C ALA A 412 -15.64 -5.47 18.68
N ILE A 413 -14.78 -5.09 19.61
CA ILE A 413 -13.42 -4.61 19.38
C ILE A 413 -12.58 -5.58 18.52
N VAL A 414 -12.63 -6.89 18.73
CA VAL A 414 -11.95 -7.91 17.91
C VAL A 414 -12.59 -8.08 16.53
N ALA A 415 -13.91 -7.84 16.46
CA ALA A 415 -14.60 -7.70 15.19
C ALA A 415 -14.10 -6.43 14.50
N ALA A 416 -13.83 -5.34 15.20
CA ALA A 416 -13.29 -4.09 14.68
C ALA A 416 -11.79 -4.20 14.31
N ALA A 417 -10.96 -4.96 15.06
CA ALA A 417 -9.57 -5.27 14.70
C ALA A 417 -9.47 -6.05 13.38
N GLY A 418 -10.51 -6.83 13.04
CA GLY A 418 -10.69 -7.44 11.71
C GLY A 418 -11.52 -6.60 10.72
N LEU A 419 -12.52 -5.83 11.14
CA LEU A 419 -13.53 -5.23 10.26
C LEU A 419 -13.31 -3.74 10.00
N ILE A 420 -12.58 -3.05 10.86
CA ILE A 420 -11.89 -1.82 10.46
C ILE A 420 -10.87 -2.30 9.43
N PRO A 421 -10.78 -1.70 8.23
CA PRO A 421 -9.55 -1.86 7.49
C PRO A 421 -8.43 -1.58 8.49
N GLN A 422 -7.56 -2.55 8.81
CA GLN A 422 -6.19 -2.16 9.11
C GLN A 422 -5.92 -1.13 8.02
N ALA A 423 -5.68 0.14 8.36
CA ALA A 423 -5.43 1.12 7.34
C ALA A 423 -4.44 0.44 6.39
N VAL A 424 -4.75 0.34 5.09
CA VAL A 424 -3.69 -0.01 4.12
C VAL A 424 -2.59 0.94 4.52
N ALA A 425 -1.48 0.43 5.10
CA ALA A 425 -0.57 1.27 5.88
C ALA A 425 -0.35 2.53 5.05
N ILE A 426 -0.97 3.64 5.49
CA ILE A 426 -1.14 4.80 4.63
C ILE A 426 0.28 5.29 4.48
N PRO A 427 0.87 5.26 3.27
CA PRO A 427 2.28 5.56 3.13
C PRO A 427 2.58 6.92 3.76
N ALA A 428 3.80 7.15 4.22
CA ALA A 428 4.22 8.39 4.88
C ALA A 428 3.70 9.63 4.16
N PHE A 429 3.71 9.59 2.83
CA PHE A 429 3.02 10.50 1.93
C PHE A 429 2.70 9.75 0.63
N PRO A 430 1.79 10.25 -0.24
CA PRO A 430 1.51 9.62 -1.52
C PRO A 430 2.78 9.42 -2.34
N GLY A 431 3.07 8.16 -2.69
CA GLY A 431 4.27 7.79 -3.44
C GLY A 431 5.52 7.52 -2.60
N ALA A 432 5.44 7.48 -1.27
CA ALA A 432 6.53 6.99 -0.43
C ALA A 432 6.90 5.52 -0.79
N GLU A 433 8.19 5.22 -0.82
CA GLU A 433 8.76 3.96 -1.28
C GLU A 433 9.85 3.46 -0.33
N GLY A 434 10.25 2.20 -0.46
CA GLY A 434 11.32 1.62 0.34
C GLY A 434 10.89 1.17 1.75
N PHE A 435 11.88 0.75 2.52
CA PHE A 435 11.73 0.16 3.85
C PHE A 435 10.98 1.05 4.86
N GLY A 436 11.12 2.38 4.76
CA GLY A 436 10.51 3.37 5.64
C GLY A 436 9.22 3.98 5.08
N ALA A 437 8.67 3.45 3.98
CA ALA A 437 7.49 4.00 3.30
C ALA A 437 6.25 4.11 4.19
N ASN A 438 6.18 3.33 5.27
CA ASN A 438 5.03 3.27 6.19
C ASN A 438 5.22 4.09 7.46
N ALA A 439 6.27 4.91 7.56
CA ALA A 439 6.43 5.84 8.68
C ALA A 439 5.17 6.71 8.83
N VAL A 440 4.58 6.77 10.02
CA VAL A 440 3.32 7.51 10.24
C VAL A 440 3.55 9.00 10.56
N GLY A 441 4.77 9.37 10.93
CA GLY A 441 5.08 10.76 11.29
C GLY A 441 4.26 11.24 12.49
N GLY A 442 3.86 12.50 12.45
CA GLY A 442 2.98 13.13 13.45
C GLY A 442 1.47 12.94 13.20
N ARG A 443 1.07 12.06 12.29
CA ARG A 443 -0.35 11.81 11.97
C ARG A 443 -1.12 11.39 13.22
N GLY A 444 -2.31 11.97 13.42
CA GLY A 444 -3.13 11.79 14.63
C GLY A 444 -2.63 12.57 15.86
N GLY A 445 -1.52 13.30 15.75
CA GLY A 445 -0.97 14.15 16.81
C GLY A 445 -1.46 15.60 16.75
N SER A 446 -0.52 16.54 16.85
CA SER A 446 -0.80 17.98 16.84
C SER A 446 0.08 18.72 15.83
N VAL A 447 -0.39 19.86 15.33
CA VAL A 447 0.44 20.75 14.50
C VAL A 447 1.28 21.66 15.40
N TYR A 448 2.55 21.81 15.06
CA TYR A 448 3.44 22.81 15.66
C TYR A 448 3.98 23.73 14.57
N VAL A 449 3.68 25.02 14.69
CA VAL A 449 4.16 26.05 13.76
C VAL A 449 5.45 26.67 14.28
N VAL A 450 6.56 26.48 13.56
CA VAL A 450 7.83 27.18 13.81
C VAL A 450 7.67 28.63 13.34
N THR A 451 7.78 29.57 14.26
CA THR A 451 7.51 31.00 14.04
C THR A 451 8.74 31.89 14.14
N ASN A 452 9.89 31.33 14.51
CA ASN A 452 11.14 32.09 14.58
C ASN A 452 12.36 31.23 14.23
N LEU A 453 13.47 31.89 13.91
CA LEU A 453 14.74 31.27 13.53
C LEU A 453 15.71 31.08 14.72
N ASN A 454 15.21 31.24 15.95
CA ASN A 454 16.05 31.05 17.13
C ASN A 454 16.39 29.56 17.29
N ASP A 455 17.50 29.25 17.96
CA ASP A 455 17.86 27.87 18.28
C ASP A 455 16.82 27.25 19.24
N SER A 456 16.45 27.96 20.31
CA SER A 456 15.61 27.45 21.39
C SER A 456 14.52 28.43 21.82
N GLY A 457 13.61 27.93 22.67
CA GLY A 457 12.46 28.67 23.17
C GLY A 457 11.18 28.42 22.35
N SER A 458 10.06 28.95 22.83
CA SER A 458 8.76 28.78 22.17
C SER A 458 8.80 29.30 20.72
N GLY A 459 8.20 28.54 19.81
CA GLY A 459 8.16 28.81 18.38
C GLY A 459 9.44 28.44 17.62
N SER A 460 10.45 27.86 18.28
CA SER A 460 11.69 27.43 17.62
C SER A 460 11.59 26.02 17.06
N PHE A 461 12.47 25.69 16.10
CA PHE A 461 12.56 24.32 15.56
C PHE A 461 12.92 23.29 16.63
N ARG A 462 13.84 23.63 17.55
CA ARG A 462 14.23 22.73 18.64
C ARG A 462 13.06 22.42 19.58
N ASP A 463 12.26 23.43 19.93
CA ASP A 463 11.05 23.20 20.73
C ASP A 463 10.07 22.29 19.97
N ALA A 464 9.85 22.58 18.68
CA ALA A 464 8.94 21.82 17.81
C ALA A 464 9.23 20.32 17.81
N VAL A 465 10.49 19.93 17.58
CA VAL A 465 10.90 18.52 17.38
C VAL A 465 11.26 17.78 18.67
N SER A 466 11.36 18.47 19.81
CA SER A 466 11.74 17.86 21.09
C SER A 466 10.66 16.98 21.72
N GLN A 467 9.42 17.07 21.23
CA GLN A 467 8.27 16.31 21.73
C GLN A 467 7.70 15.42 20.62
N PRO A 468 7.12 14.27 20.99
CA PRO A 468 6.55 13.36 20.02
C PRO A 468 5.17 13.81 19.51
N ASN A 469 4.65 13.09 18.52
CA ASN A 469 3.29 13.24 17.99
C ASN A 469 3.02 14.64 17.42
N ARG A 470 3.96 15.14 16.59
CA ARG A 470 3.90 16.50 16.04
C ARG A 470 4.10 16.53 14.52
N ILE A 471 3.26 17.30 13.84
CA ILE A 471 3.47 17.75 12.47
C ILE A 471 4.05 19.16 12.55
N VAL A 472 5.34 19.28 12.24
CA VAL A 472 6.11 20.52 12.29
C VAL A 472 6.04 21.21 10.93
N VAL A 473 5.42 22.39 10.91
CA VAL A 473 5.34 23.30 9.75
C VAL A 473 6.03 24.63 10.07
N PHE A 474 6.32 25.43 9.05
CA PHE A 474 7.15 26.63 9.18
C PHE A 474 6.41 27.88 8.68
N ALA A 475 6.22 28.85 9.57
CA ALA A 475 5.82 30.22 9.22
C ALA A 475 7.03 31.14 8.97
N VAL A 476 8.25 30.61 9.03
CA VAL A 476 9.49 31.34 8.73
C VAL A 476 10.40 30.51 7.83
N GLY A 477 11.06 31.19 6.89
CA GLY A 477 12.14 30.60 6.10
C GLY A 477 13.45 31.31 6.43
N GLY A 478 14.56 30.58 6.34
CA GLY A 478 15.86 31.10 6.76
C GLY A 478 16.80 30.04 7.32
N VAL A 479 17.91 30.51 7.88
CA VAL A 479 18.91 29.66 8.55
C VAL A 479 18.66 29.70 10.06
N ILE A 480 18.39 28.54 10.65
CA ILE A 480 18.38 28.32 12.10
C ILE A 480 19.78 27.88 12.50
N ASN A 481 20.45 28.71 13.28
CA ASN A 481 21.79 28.41 13.79
C ASN A 481 21.66 27.65 15.11
N ILE A 482 22.10 26.40 15.14
CA ILE A 482 22.05 25.54 16.32
C ILE A 482 23.44 25.47 16.97
N ALA A 483 23.52 25.73 18.29
CA ALA A 483 24.77 25.62 19.02
C ALA A 483 25.06 24.16 19.38
N ASP A 484 24.04 23.47 19.89
CA ASP A 484 24.10 22.08 20.32
C ASP A 484 23.32 21.18 19.37
N ARG A 485 23.63 19.89 19.39
CA ARG A 485 22.89 18.87 18.63
C ARG A 485 21.39 18.95 18.95
N VAL A 486 20.56 18.92 17.91
CA VAL A 486 19.09 18.83 18.07
C VAL A 486 18.70 17.35 18.10
N VAL A 487 17.94 16.94 19.12
CA VAL A 487 17.39 15.60 19.24
C VAL A 487 15.95 15.62 18.75
N ILE A 488 15.64 14.75 17.80
CA ILE A 488 14.30 14.60 17.22
C ILE A 488 13.58 13.49 17.97
N SER A 489 12.36 13.77 18.43
CA SER A 489 11.51 12.78 19.09
C SER A 489 10.89 11.79 18.08
N HIS A 490 10.18 10.78 18.58
CA HIS A 490 9.43 9.84 17.76
C HIS A 490 8.08 10.42 17.30
N HIS A 491 7.49 9.86 16.24
CA HIS A 491 6.20 10.31 15.69
C HIS A 491 6.20 11.79 15.30
N VAL A 492 7.22 12.22 14.55
CA VAL A 492 7.39 13.60 14.11
C VAL A 492 7.41 13.67 12.58
N THR A 493 6.56 14.52 12.01
CA THR A 493 6.66 14.96 10.61
C THR A 493 7.33 16.33 10.57
N ILE A 494 8.41 16.48 9.82
CA ILE A 494 9.10 17.76 9.58
C ILE A 494 8.88 18.14 8.12
N ALA A 495 7.98 19.11 7.87
CA ALA A 495 7.55 19.50 6.54
C ALA A 495 8.24 20.80 6.08
N GLY A 496 9.52 20.71 5.72
CA GLY A 496 10.34 21.84 5.28
C GLY A 496 9.78 22.58 4.06
N GLN A 497 8.97 21.92 3.23
CA GLN A 497 8.31 22.54 2.08
C GLN A 497 7.29 23.61 2.46
N THR A 498 6.86 23.69 3.73
CA THR A 498 5.94 24.75 4.21
C THR A 498 6.66 26.07 4.45
N ALA A 499 7.98 26.07 4.64
CA ALA A 499 8.74 27.27 4.95
C ALA A 499 8.67 28.29 3.78
N PRO A 500 8.33 29.55 4.05
CA PRO A 500 8.22 30.58 3.02
C PRO A 500 9.59 30.99 2.44
N GLY A 501 9.61 31.57 1.25
CA GLY A 501 10.84 32.02 0.60
C GLY A 501 11.71 30.85 0.14
N GLY A 502 13.01 30.88 0.47
CA GLY A 502 14.01 29.87 0.07
C GLY A 502 13.95 28.54 0.85
N GLY A 503 13.00 28.38 1.76
CA GLY A 503 12.85 27.20 2.62
C GLY A 503 13.56 27.34 3.97
N ILE A 504 13.95 26.22 4.57
CA ILE A 504 14.61 26.18 5.88
C ILE A 504 15.94 25.42 5.85
N THR A 505 16.95 25.99 6.51
CA THR A 505 18.26 25.36 6.75
C THR A 505 18.53 25.30 8.24
N ILE A 506 18.91 24.13 8.73
CA ILE A 506 19.44 23.93 10.09
C ILE A 506 20.97 23.86 9.98
N TYR A 507 21.66 24.85 10.53
CA TYR A 507 23.12 24.98 10.45
C TYR A 507 23.77 24.94 11.84
N GLY A 508 24.76 24.07 12.06
CA GLY A 508 25.46 23.93 13.34
C GLY A 508 25.63 22.48 13.80
N ASN A 509 25.68 22.17 15.10
CA ASN A 509 26.18 20.89 15.66
C ASN A 509 25.36 19.59 15.39
N GLY A 510 24.69 19.48 14.24
CA GLY A 510 24.04 18.27 13.73
C GLY A 510 22.69 17.94 14.37
N VAL A 511 22.06 16.88 13.89
CA VAL A 511 20.77 16.39 14.39
C VAL A 511 20.80 14.89 14.67
N SER A 512 20.04 14.45 15.67
CA SER A 512 19.95 13.06 16.11
C SER A 512 18.52 12.55 16.01
N TYR A 513 18.35 11.45 15.28
CA TYR A 513 17.15 10.63 15.29
C TYR A 513 17.37 9.33 16.08
N SER A 514 18.45 9.24 16.87
CA SER A 514 18.68 8.08 17.73
C SER A 514 17.54 7.88 18.72
N ASN A 515 17.07 6.65 18.88
CA ASN A 515 15.89 6.23 19.65
C ASN A 515 14.55 6.80 19.14
N ALA A 516 14.54 7.52 18.03
CA ALA A 516 13.30 7.93 17.40
C ALA A 516 12.68 6.75 16.62
N HIS A 517 11.40 6.88 16.30
CA HIS A 517 10.73 6.00 15.36
C HIS A 517 9.52 6.70 14.76
N HIS A 518 9.02 6.19 13.63
CA HIS A 518 7.88 6.78 12.91
C HIS A 518 8.09 8.26 12.56
N THR A 519 9.24 8.61 11.99
CA THR A 519 9.53 10.00 11.60
C THR A 519 9.49 10.20 10.09
N ILE A 520 9.02 11.37 9.66
CA ILE A 520 8.96 11.79 8.26
C ILE A 520 9.68 13.13 8.16
N THR A 521 10.70 13.25 7.32
CA THR A 521 11.40 14.53 7.10
C THR A 521 11.49 14.84 5.62
N ARG A 522 10.98 16.01 5.22
CA ARG A 522 10.94 16.41 3.81
C ARG A 522 11.40 17.85 3.56
N TYR A 523 12.14 18.06 2.47
CA TYR A 523 12.54 19.40 1.97
C TYR A 523 13.28 20.29 2.99
N VAL A 524 14.05 19.69 3.90
CA VAL A 524 14.90 20.39 4.88
C VAL A 524 16.37 20.29 4.46
N ARG A 525 17.16 21.30 4.82
CA ARG A 525 18.63 21.26 4.71
C ARG A 525 19.25 21.12 6.09
N TYR A 526 20.06 20.08 6.30
CA TYR A 526 20.87 19.91 7.50
C TYR A 526 22.34 20.10 7.16
N ARG A 527 22.98 21.08 7.79
CA ARG A 527 24.36 21.44 7.49
C ARG A 527 25.16 21.56 8.76
N MET A 528 26.09 20.65 8.95
CA MET A 528 26.83 20.64 10.21
C MET A 528 27.91 21.72 10.25
N GLY A 529 28.79 21.69 9.25
CA GLY A 529 29.85 22.66 9.10
C GLY A 529 31.01 22.47 10.08
N LYS A 530 32.09 23.22 9.85
CA LYS A 530 33.32 23.15 10.62
C LYS A 530 33.14 23.53 12.08
N GLY A 531 32.12 24.31 12.40
CA GLY A 531 31.75 24.70 13.76
C GLY A 531 31.14 23.59 14.61
N GLY A 532 30.67 22.49 14.00
CA GLY A 532 30.16 21.33 14.74
C GLY A 532 31.26 20.50 15.41
N ASP A 533 30.86 19.63 16.33
CA ASP A 533 31.77 18.79 17.09
C ASP A 533 32.53 17.81 16.20
N SER A 534 33.84 17.68 16.43
CA SER A 534 34.66 16.71 15.73
C SER A 534 34.30 15.28 16.11
N GLY A 535 34.25 14.36 15.14
CA GLY A 535 33.89 12.95 15.41
C GLY A 535 32.39 12.75 15.68
N LYS A 536 31.55 13.66 15.17
CA LYS A 536 30.09 13.58 15.21
C LYS A 536 29.52 13.77 13.80
N ASP A 537 28.38 13.16 13.55
CA ASP A 537 27.79 13.14 12.21
C ASP A 537 26.89 14.35 11.94
N GLY A 538 26.62 14.66 10.67
CA GLY A 538 25.57 15.63 10.33
C GLY A 538 24.19 15.18 10.80
N ILE A 539 23.82 13.96 10.42
CA ILE A 539 22.64 13.24 10.91
C ILE A 539 23.10 11.90 11.50
N THR A 540 22.64 11.58 12.71
CA THR A 540 22.89 10.27 13.35
C THR A 540 21.56 9.57 13.64
N ILE A 541 21.47 8.29 13.29
CA ILE A 541 20.43 7.36 13.74
C ILE A 541 21.10 6.20 14.46
N ALA A 542 20.72 6.01 15.72
CA ALA A 542 21.11 4.85 16.52
C ALA A 542 19.88 4.27 17.22
N ASP A 543 19.66 2.96 17.12
CA ASP A 543 18.59 2.24 17.82
C ASP A 543 17.19 2.83 17.55
N GLY A 544 16.76 2.87 16.28
CA GLY A 544 15.48 3.49 15.87
C GLY A 544 14.90 2.83 14.62
N HIS A 545 13.61 3.05 14.34
CA HIS A 545 12.94 2.35 13.23
C HIS A 545 11.83 3.15 12.54
N ASP A 546 11.43 2.71 11.35
CA ASP A 546 10.31 3.28 10.57
C ASP A 546 10.47 4.79 10.29
N MET A 547 11.46 5.16 9.49
CA MET A 547 11.73 6.56 9.16
C MET A 547 11.91 6.78 7.67
N ILE A 548 11.47 7.93 7.18
CA ILE A 548 11.71 8.36 5.81
C ILE A 548 12.27 9.79 5.74
N PHE A 549 13.35 9.92 4.97
CA PHE A 549 14.01 11.17 4.62
C PHE A 549 13.85 11.34 3.11
N ASP A 550 12.96 12.24 2.71
CA ASP A 550 12.61 12.45 1.30
C ASP A 550 12.94 13.89 0.89
N HIS A 551 13.69 14.09 -0.21
CA HIS A 551 14.06 15.44 -0.65
C HIS A 551 14.81 16.26 0.42
N VAL A 552 15.71 15.63 1.18
CA VAL A 552 16.54 16.32 2.18
C VAL A 552 17.91 16.65 1.56
N SER A 553 18.54 17.75 1.98
CA SER A 553 19.95 18.02 1.66
C SER A 553 20.79 17.97 2.92
N VAL A 554 21.80 17.12 2.96
CA VAL A 554 22.68 16.94 4.12
C VAL A 554 24.11 17.21 3.70
N SER A 555 24.83 18.06 4.43
CA SER A 555 26.21 18.39 4.10
C SER A 555 27.10 18.67 5.29
N TRP A 556 28.41 18.60 5.02
CA TRP A 556 29.48 19.10 5.89
C TRP A 556 29.58 18.39 7.24
N GLY A 557 29.30 17.09 7.27
CA GLY A 557 29.53 16.25 8.45
C GLY A 557 31.00 16.28 8.88
N ARG A 558 31.25 16.27 10.19
CA ARG A 558 32.59 16.24 10.80
C ARG A 558 33.11 14.82 11.01
N ASP A 559 32.22 13.84 10.98
CA ASP A 559 32.49 12.41 10.89
C ASP A 559 31.77 11.86 9.65
N GLU A 560 30.59 11.25 9.80
CA GLU A 560 29.69 11.01 8.66
C GLU A 560 28.79 12.20 8.35
N THR A 561 28.37 12.33 7.10
CA THR A 561 27.32 13.29 6.73
C THR A 561 25.94 12.76 7.16
N PHE A 562 25.67 11.48 6.92
CA PHE A 562 24.47 10.77 7.37
C PHE A 562 24.84 9.36 7.84
N SER A 563 24.69 9.06 9.13
CA SER A 563 25.07 7.77 9.72
C SER A 563 23.88 7.01 10.31
N ILE A 564 23.85 5.71 10.07
CA ILE A 564 22.90 4.74 10.62
C ILE A 564 23.69 3.59 11.26
N ASN A 565 23.43 3.31 12.54
CA ASN A 565 24.13 2.27 13.29
C ASN A 565 23.25 1.65 14.40
N GLY A 566 23.56 0.43 14.82
CA GLY A 566 22.86 -0.27 15.91
C GLY A 566 21.61 -1.02 15.48
N ASP A 567 20.67 -1.18 16.41
CA ASP A 567 19.41 -1.90 16.18
C ASP A 567 18.42 -1.01 15.41
N VAL A 568 18.68 -0.88 14.11
CA VAL A 568 17.90 -0.05 13.19
C VAL A 568 17.19 -0.90 12.16
N SER A 569 15.93 -0.55 11.90
CA SER A 569 15.09 -1.18 10.88
C SER A 569 14.20 -0.17 10.14
N ASN A 570 13.70 -0.56 8.96
CA ASN A 570 12.70 0.20 8.21
C ASN A 570 13.05 1.67 7.91
N ILE A 571 14.24 1.93 7.35
CA ILE A 571 14.66 3.30 7.02
C ILE A 571 14.66 3.53 5.51
N THR A 572 14.19 4.69 5.05
CA THR A 572 14.35 5.13 3.66
C THR A 572 14.99 6.50 3.56
N ILE A 573 15.99 6.59 2.68
CA ILE A 573 16.59 7.83 2.20
C ILE A 573 16.23 7.92 0.71
N SER A 574 15.27 8.78 0.36
CA SER A 574 14.80 8.98 -1.01
C SER A 574 15.06 10.40 -1.50
N ASP A 575 15.44 10.51 -2.77
CA ASP A 575 15.56 11.80 -3.47
C ASP A 575 16.41 12.83 -2.69
N THR A 576 17.42 12.36 -1.94
CA THR A 576 18.19 13.15 -0.95
C THR A 576 19.62 13.41 -1.42
N ILE A 577 20.18 14.58 -1.09
CA ILE A 577 21.60 14.92 -1.32
C ILE A 577 22.40 14.60 -0.05
N ILE A 578 23.49 13.85 -0.18
CA ILE A 578 24.48 13.59 0.89
C ILE A 578 25.85 14.03 0.37
N ALA A 579 26.33 15.16 0.86
CA ALA A 579 27.41 15.88 0.21
C ALA A 579 28.51 16.37 1.15
N GLN A 580 29.74 16.42 0.62
CA GLN A 580 30.82 17.21 1.19
C GLN A 580 31.09 16.97 2.68
N GLY A 581 31.18 15.72 3.13
CA GLY A 581 31.77 15.40 4.43
C GLY A 581 33.13 16.11 4.54
N LEU A 582 33.41 16.78 5.66
CA LEU A 582 34.60 17.61 5.79
C LEU A 582 35.85 16.76 6.04
N GLU A 583 36.95 17.10 5.36
CA GLU A 583 38.27 16.52 5.68
C GLU A 583 38.68 16.85 7.13
N THR A 584 39.39 15.95 7.82
CA THR A 584 40.13 14.79 7.28
C THR A 584 39.33 13.48 7.17
N HIS A 585 38.10 13.43 7.71
CA HIS A 585 37.29 12.22 7.78
C HIS A 585 36.11 12.19 6.78
N SER A 586 36.13 13.03 5.75
CA SER A 586 35.13 13.19 4.68
C SER A 586 34.33 11.93 4.29
N CYS A 587 33.24 11.65 5.00
CA CYS A 587 32.40 10.47 4.80
C CYS A 587 30.97 10.85 4.36
N GLY A 588 30.43 10.10 3.39
CA GLY A 588 29.00 10.16 3.07
C GLY A 588 28.15 9.59 4.20
N GLY A 589 28.33 8.31 4.52
CA GLY A 589 27.57 7.64 5.56
C GLY A 589 27.85 6.16 5.80
N LEU A 590 27.76 5.73 7.06
CA LEU A 590 27.63 4.32 7.44
C LEU A 590 26.15 3.92 7.40
N MET A 591 25.86 2.76 6.83
CA MET A 591 24.53 2.16 6.76
C MET A 591 24.62 0.78 7.42
N GLN A 592 24.48 0.75 8.74
CA GLN A 592 24.56 -0.47 9.53
C GLN A 592 23.21 -0.82 10.16
N THR A 593 22.73 -2.04 9.93
CA THR A 593 21.47 -2.57 10.48
C THR A 593 21.64 -3.98 11.04
N ASP A 594 21.08 -4.24 12.21
CA ASP A 594 21.13 -5.57 12.85
C ASP A 594 19.88 -6.43 12.55
N THR A 595 18.68 -5.84 12.48
CA THR A 595 17.40 -6.57 12.42
C THR A 595 16.50 -6.22 11.23
N GLY A 596 16.69 -5.06 10.60
CA GLY A 596 15.93 -4.62 9.41
C GLY A 596 16.81 -4.16 8.26
N GLY A 597 16.32 -3.21 7.44
CA GLY A 597 17.04 -2.73 6.27
C GLY A 597 16.88 -1.25 5.95
N VAL A 598 17.80 -0.75 5.12
CA VAL A 598 17.82 0.64 4.64
C VAL A 598 17.61 0.66 3.13
N SER A 599 16.62 1.43 2.66
CA SER A 599 16.50 1.79 1.24
C SER A 599 17.16 3.13 0.98
N ILE A 600 18.02 3.19 -0.03
CA ILE A 600 18.58 4.43 -0.58
C ILE A 600 18.17 4.48 -2.05
N ILE A 601 17.29 5.43 -2.36
CA ILE A 601 16.55 5.49 -3.62
C ILE A 601 16.73 6.88 -4.24
N ARG A 602 17.08 6.95 -5.53
CA ARG A 602 17.13 8.22 -6.30
C ARG A 602 17.92 9.34 -5.60
N SER A 603 18.91 8.98 -4.80
CA SER A 603 19.67 9.93 -3.99
C SER A 603 21.01 10.26 -4.65
N LEU A 604 21.60 11.37 -4.25
CA LEU A 604 22.87 11.87 -4.75
C LEU A 604 23.92 11.83 -3.64
N TYR A 605 24.96 11.04 -3.82
CA TYR A 605 26.21 11.17 -3.07
C TYR A 605 27.21 11.98 -3.89
N ILE A 606 27.76 13.06 -3.33
CA ILE A 606 28.67 13.95 -4.06
C ILE A 606 29.79 14.49 -3.16
N ASP A 607 31.01 14.52 -3.70
CA ASP A 607 32.16 15.23 -3.09
C ASP A 607 32.51 14.71 -1.67
N ASN A 608 32.23 13.43 -1.37
CA ASN A 608 32.73 12.77 -0.17
C ASN A 608 33.90 11.84 -0.51
N LYS A 609 34.94 11.82 0.33
CA LYS A 609 36.12 10.98 0.10
C LYS A 609 35.81 9.48 0.13
N THR A 610 34.91 9.06 1.01
CA THR A 610 34.65 7.64 1.32
C THR A 610 33.22 7.41 1.84
N ARG A 611 32.83 6.14 2.00
CA ARG A 611 31.54 5.69 2.54
C ARG A 611 30.35 6.31 1.78
N ASN A 612 30.19 6.00 0.49
CA ASN A 612 29.18 6.61 -0.39
C ASN A 612 28.00 5.71 -0.83
N PRO A 613 27.41 4.81 -0.02
CA PRO A 613 27.58 4.54 1.42
C PRO A 613 28.67 3.51 1.75
N LYS A 614 28.88 3.25 3.06
CA LYS A 614 29.45 1.99 3.56
C LYS A 614 28.36 1.14 4.17
N VAL A 615 28.19 -0.09 3.68
CA VAL A 615 27.07 -0.96 4.09
C VAL A 615 27.52 -2.08 5.00
N LYS A 616 26.71 -2.34 6.03
CA LYS A 616 26.75 -3.52 6.90
C LYS A 616 25.31 -3.96 7.20
N GLY A 617 24.93 -5.17 6.85
CA GLY A 617 23.54 -5.64 7.00
C GLY A 617 22.73 -5.48 5.71
N VAL A 618 21.44 -5.14 5.82
CA VAL A 618 20.49 -5.17 4.69
C VAL A 618 20.38 -3.81 4.01
N ASN A 619 20.56 -3.79 2.69
CA ASN A 619 20.48 -2.54 1.92
C ASN A 619 19.82 -2.69 0.53
N GLU A 620 18.95 -1.75 0.20
CA GLU A 620 18.35 -1.57 -1.13
C GLU A 620 18.92 -0.28 -1.73
N PHE A 621 19.91 -0.39 -2.63
CA PHE A 621 20.58 0.74 -3.27
C PHE A 621 20.18 0.86 -4.74
N VAL A 622 19.18 1.70 -5.03
CA VAL A 622 18.50 1.73 -6.33
C VAL A 622 18.41 3.12 -6.94
N ASN A 623 18.75 3.22 -8.24
CA ASN A 623 18.59 4.44 -9.03
C ASN A 623 19.30 5.70 -8.47
N ASN A 624 20.38 5.51 -7.71
CA ASN A 624 21.16 6.60 -7.14
C ASN A 624 22.20 7.14 -8.13
N VAL A 625 22.67 8.37 -7.90
CA VAL A 625 23.85 8.93 -8.54
C VAL A 625 24.94 9.09 -7.49
N VAL A 626 26.15 8.63 -7.81
CA VAL A 626 27.34 8.84 -6.98
C VAL A 626 28.39 9.56 -7.82
N TYR A 627 28.84 10.73 -7.36
CA TYR A 627 29.70 11.64 -8.12
C TYR A 627 30.94 12.06 -7.32
N ASN A 628 32.10 12.08 -7.99
CA ASN A 628 33.33 12.67 -7.47
C ASN A 628 33.75 12.16 -6.07
N TRP A 629 33.64 10.85 -5.82
CA TRP A 629 34.15 10.24 -4.59
C TRP A 629 35.68 10.32 -4.54
N GLY A 630 36.27 10.23 -3.35
CA GLY A 630 37.73 10.17 -3.16
C GLY A 630 38.31 8.74 -3.12
N GLY A 631 39.43 8.55 -2.42
CA GLY A 631 40.13 7.25 -2.37
C GLY A 631 39.40 6.12 -1.63
N GLY A 632 38.21 6.37 -1.07
CA GLY A 632 37.42 5.36 -0.37
C GLY A 632 36.47 4.55 -1.25
N GLY A 633 36.14 5.05 -2.44
CA GLY A 633 35.15 4.44 -3.34
C GLY A 633 33.78 5.11 -3.29
N GLY A 634 33.01 4.83 -4.35
CA GLY A 634 31.62 5.24 -4.51
C GLY A 634 30.62 4.33 -3.79
N TYR A 635 31.02 3.13 -3.37
CA TYR A 635 30.23 2.22 -2.55
C TYR A 635 31.17 1.24 -1.85
N ILE A 636 31.13 1.18 -0.52
CA ILE A 636 31.95 0.25 0.26
C ILE A 636 31.12 -0.98 0.60
N ALA A 637 31.48 -2.10 -0.03
CA ALA A 637 30.79 -3.39 0.06
C ALA A 637 31.40 -4.32 1.13
N GLY A 638 31.79 -3.77 2.28
CA GLY A 638 32.38 -4.51 3.39
C GLY A 638 33.71 -3.95 3.90
N ASP A 639 34.14 -4.43 5.06
CA ASP A 639 35.52 -4.43 5.65
C ASP A 639 35.52 -5.14 7.04
N SER A 640 34.56 -6.05 7.27
CA SER A 640 34.26 -6.64 8.58
C SER A 640 33.72 -8.05 8.43
N ASP A 641 33.79 -8.85 9.51
CA ASP A 641 33.34 -10.25 9.54
C ASP A 641 31.81 -10.44 9.48
N GLY A 642 31.04 -9.36 9.62
CA GLY A 642 29.57 -9.38 9.59
C GLY A 642 28.97 -9.60 8.20
N GLN A 643 27.81 -10.27 8.16
CA GLN A 643 27.07 -10.56 6.93
C GLN A 643 26.33 -9.32 6.42
N SER A 644 26.28 -9.14 5.11
CA SER A 644 25.49 -8.09 4.46
C SER A 644 24.72 -8.64 3.27
N TYR A 645 23.53 -8.11 3.03
CA TYR A 645 22.59 -8.61 2.01
C TYR A 645 22.01 -7.42 1.22
N ALA A 646 22.54 -7.19 0.02
CA ALA A 646 22.24 -5.97 -0.73
C ALA A 646 21.67 -6.23 -2.13
N ASN A 647 20.69 -5.41 -2.53
CA ASN A 647 20.37 -5.20 -3.93
C ASN A 647 21.02 -3.88 -4.38
N ILE A 648 21.83 -3.92 -5.45
CA ILE A 648 22.54 -2.76 -5.99
C ILE A 648 22.17 -2.63 -7.46
N MET A 649 21.19 -1.78 -7.77
CA MET A 649 20.53 -1.80 -9.08
C MET A 649 20.41 -0.41 -9.72
N ASN A 650 20.74 -0.35 -11.00
CA ASN A 650 20.46 0.77 -11.89
C ASN A 650 20.98 2.12 -11.38
N ASN A 651 22.10 2.12 -10.66
CA ASN A 651 22.77 3.31 -10.17
C ASN A 651 23.74 3.87 -11.22
N VAL A 652 24.08 5.14 -11.10
CA VAL A 652 25.02 5.85 -11.98
C VAL A 652 26.20 6.35 -11.15
N PHE A 653 27.40 5.87 -11.48
CA PHE A 653 28.65 6.28 -10.87
C PHE A 653 29.42 7.13 -11.89
N ILE A 654 29.82 8.35 -11.50
CA ILE A 654 30.56 9.27 -12.38
C ILE A 654 31.81 9.75 -11.64
N SER A 655 32.98 9.46 -12.21
CA SER A 655 34.25 9.95 -11.70
C SER A 655 34.33 11.47 -11.82
N GLY A 656 34.84 12.12 -10.79
CA GLY A 656 35.16 13.54 -10.81
C GLY A 656 36.63 13.80 -10.41
N PRO A 657 37.03 15.07 -10.29
CA PRO A 657 38.44 15.45 -10.06
C PRO A 657 39.12 14.81 -8.84
N SER A 658 38.35 14.40 -7.83
CA SER A 658 38.84 13.75 -6.60
C SER A 658 38.88 12.22 -6.69
N THR A 659 38.27 11.64 -7.74
CA THR A 659 38.16 10.20 -7.92
C THR A 659 39.49 9.56 -8.25
N SER A 660 39.86 8.58 -7.41
CA SER A 660 41.16 7.91 -7.45
C SER A 660 41.07 6.38 -7.39
N VAL A 661 39.87 5.83 -7.20
CA VAL A 661 39.61 4.38 -7.13
C VAL A 661 38.28 4.06 -7.82
N SER A 662 38.10 2.77 -8.19
CA SER A 662 36.85 2.26 -8.77
C SER A 662 35.63 2.51 -7.87
N PRO A 663 34.39 2.46 -8.43
CA PRO A 663 33.17 2.72 -7.67
C PRO A 663 33.01 1.80 -6.47
N PHE A 664 33.19 0.49 -6.63
CA PHE A 664 33.04 -0.48 -5.55
C PHE A 664 34.38 -0.82 -4.94
N THR A 665 34.47 -0.81 -3.61
CA THR A 665 35.69 -1.14 -2.88
C THR A 665 35.39 -2.00 -1.66
N ARG A 666 36.43 -2.72 -1.20
CA ARG A 666 36.46 -3.51 0.05
C ARG A 666 35.38 -4.60 0.16
N GLY A 667 34.90 -5.08 -0.98
CA GLY A 667 34.06 -6.28 -1.07
C GLY A 667 34.76 -7.52 -0.49
N ASN A 668 33.95 -8.46 0.01
CA ASN A 668 34.41 -9.78 0.44
C ASN A 668 33.26 -10.80 0.36
N ALA A 669 33.56 -12.07 0.67
CA ALA A 669 32.61 -13.17 0.57
C ALA A 669 31.42 -13.12 1.57
N ASN A 670 31.48 -12.27 2.61
CA ASN A 670 30.37 -12.05 3.55
C ASN A 670 29.41 -10.95 3.07
N PHE A 671 29.70 -10.32 1.93
CA PHE A 671 28.83 -9.32 1.33
C PHE A 671 28.07 -9.96 0.17
N HIS A 672 26.84 -10.37 0.42
CA HIS A 672 25.97 -11.01 -0.54
C HIS A 672 25.19 -9.97 -1.35
N ALA A 673 25.50 -9.84 -2.64
CA ALA A 673 24.95 -8.79 -3.50
C ALA A 673 24.24 -9.34 -4.74
N TYR A 674 22.99 -8.93 -4.93
CA TYR A 674 22.37 -8.93 -6.25
C TYR A 674 22.71 -7.61 -6.95
N VAL A 675 23.34 -7.68 -8.12
CA VAL A 675 23.74 -6.50 -8.89
C VAL A 675 23.06 -6.49 -10.25
N GLN A 676 22.57 -5.33 -10.68
CA GLN A 676 21.93 -5.20 -11.98
C GLN A 676 22.16 -3.81 -12.57
N ARG A 677 22.65 -3.75 -13.82
CA ARG A 677 22.67 -2.56 -14.68
C ARG A 677 23.24 -1.29 -14.02
N ASN A 678 24.29 -1.40 -13.20
CA ASN A 678 24.94 -0.21 -12.66
C ASN A 678 25.83 0.40 -13.75
N TYR A 679 25.72 1.70 -13.97
CA TYR A 679 26.44 2.43 -15.00
C TYR A 679 27.65 3.16 -14.41
N TYR A 680 28.79 3.13 -15.09
CA TYR A 680 30.02 3.81 -14.66
C TYR A 680 30.61 4.65 -15.78
N ASP A 681 30.82 5.93 -15.49
CA ASP A 681 31.55 6.88 -16.34
C ASP A 681 32.87 7.31 -15.67
N PRO A 682 34.02 6.79 -16.13
CA PRO A 682 35.31 7.05 -15.49
C PRO A 682 36.07 8.24 -16.07
N ASN A 683 35.70 8.75 -17.25
CA ASN A 683 36.68 9.40 -18.13
C ASN A 683 36.79 10.93 -17.93
N GLN A 684 35.88 11.53 -17.16
CA GLN A 684 35.86 12.97 -16.83
C GLN A 684 35.86 13.86 -18.08
N ASN A 685 35.29 13.41 -19.20
CA ASN A 685 35.37 14.11 -20.48
C ASN A 685 34.30 15.21 -20.64
N GLY A 686 33.31 15.28 -19.75
CA GLY A 686 32.19 16.22 -19.82
C GLY A 686 30.97 15.69 -20.60
N VAL A 687 30.97 14.41 -20.95
CA VAL A 687 29.92 13.67 -21.65
C VAL A 687 29.59 12.44 -20.81
N LEU A 688 28.32 12.04 -20.77
CA LEU A 688 27.89 10.84 -20.06
C LEU A 688 27.90 9.66 -21.04
N ASP A 689 29.08 9.07 -21.25
CA ASP A 689 29.36 8.06 -22.28
C ASP A 689 30.11 6.82 -21.76
N GLY A 690 30.09 6.61 -20.45
CA GLY A 690 30.44 5.36 -19.78
C GLY A 690 29.62 4.12 -20.19
N TRP A 691 29.67 3.08 -19.36
CA TRP A 691 29.07 1.77 -19.67
C TRP A 691 28.44 1.09 -18.46
N GLU A 692 27.54 0.14 -18.70
CA GLU A 692 27.04 -0.76 -17.65
C GLU A 692 28.14 -1.72 -17.20
N LEU A 693 28.37 -1.80 -15.89
CA LEU A 693 29.33 -2.71 -15.26
C LEU A 693 28.86 -4.16 -15.40
N SER A 694 29.75 -5.03 -15.89
CA SER A 694 29.52 -6.47 -15.87
C SER A 694 29.64 -7.02 -14.45
N GLN A 695 28.92 -8.09 -14.15
CA GLN A 695 29.02 -8.81 -12.88
C GLN A 695 30.37 -9.56 -12.80
N SER A 696 31.37 -8.93 -12.19
CA SER A 696 32.70 -9.51 -11.95
C SER A 696 33.29 -9.03 -10.63
N THR A 697 34.20 -9.81 -10.07
CA THR A 697 34.92 -9.46 -8.84
C THR A 697 35.76 -8.20 -8.99
N ASP A 698 36.26 -7.90 -10.19
CA ASP A 698 37.02 -6.67 -10.47
C ASP A 698 36.12 -5.42 -10.41
N ASN A 699 34.88 -5.52 -10.88
CA ASN A 699 33.94 -4.41 -10.88
C ASN A 699 33.27 -4.18 -9.52
N TYR A 700 33.07 -5.25 -8.74
CA TYR A 700 32.36 -5.22 -7.45
C TYR A 700 33.24 -5.63 -6.27
N SER A 701 34.57 -5.51 -6.41
CA SER A 701 35.54 -5.71 -5.33
C SER A 701 35.44 -7.05 -4.58
N GLY A 702 35.00 -8.14 -5.22
CA GLY A 702 35.00 -9.48 -4.60
C GLY A 702 33.83 -9.83 -3.69
N VAL A 703 32.68 -9.16 -3.85
CA VAL A 703 31.41 -9.54 -3.21
C VAL A 703 30.96 -10.97 -3.60
N ASP A 704 30.14 -11.59 -2.76
CA ASP A 704 29.43 -12.84 -3.10
C ASP A 704 28.17 -12.54 -3.91
N PHE A 705 28.16 -12.97 -5.18
CA PHE A 705 27.11 -12.65 -6.11
C PHE A 705 25.88 -13.54 -5.96
N GLN A 706 24.71 -12.92 -5.80
CA GLN A 706 23.44 -13.62 -5.75
C GLN A 706 22.79 -13.69 -7.13
N THR A 707 22.16 -14.83 -7.41
CA THR A 707 21.48 -15.08 -8.69
C THR A 707 20.05 -14.53 -8.72
N ALA A 708 19.46 -14.27 -7.55
CA ALA A 708 18.14 -13.70 -7.39
C ALA A 708 18.20 -12.41 -6.58
N ARG A 709 17.36 -11.47 -6.98
CA ARG A 709 17.12 -10.23 -6.23
C ARG A 709 16.46 -10.56 -4.89
N TYR A 710 16.89 -9.91 -3.83
CA TYR A 710 16.20 -9.97 -2.55
C TYR A 710 14.84 -9.27 -2.62
N ASN A 711 13.82 -9.85 -1.98
CA ASN A 711 12.47 -9.30 -1.96
C ASN A 711 12.32 -8.18 -0.92
N TYR A 712 13.03 -7.07 -1.13
CA TYR A 712 12.96 -5.88 -0.29
C TYR A 712 11.93 -4.88 -0.80
N PRO A 713 11.31 -4.08 0.08
CA PRO A 713 10.56 -2.89 -0.31
C PRO A 713 11.43 -1.99 -1.20
N THR A 714 10.91 -1.58 -2.35
CA THR A 714 11.69 -0.92 -3.41
C THR A 714 10.84 0.10 -4.17
N VAL A 715 11.42 0.68 -5.21
CA VAL A 715 10.76 1.59 -6.14
C VAL A 715 9.59 0.93 -6.86
N ASN A 716 8.50 1.67 -7.05
CA ASN A 716 7.34 1.24 -7.84
C ASN A 716 7.71 1.11 -9.32
N THR A 717 8.65 1.94 -9.79
CA THR A 717 9.19 1.90 -11.16
C THR A 717 10.70 1.90 -11.10
N LEU A 718 11.32 0.80 -11.56
CA LEU A 718 12.76 0.70 -11.71
C LEU A 718 13.19 1.41 -13.00
N LEU A 719 13.86 2.55 -12.86
CA LEU A 719 14.33 3.35 -14.00
C LEU A 719 15.60 2.77 -14.60
N ALA A 720 15.81 2.94 -15.91
CA ALA A 720 17.12 2.69 -16.49
C ALA A 720 18.15 3.69 -15.92
N PRO A 721 19.46 3.37 -15.90
CA PRO A 721 20.45 4.23 -15.23
C PRO A 721 20.46 5.68 -15.72
N LEU A 722 20.38 5.91 -17.03
CA LEU A 722 20.38 7.29 -17.56
C LEU A 722 19.09 8.05 -17.25
N ASP A 723 17.95 7.35 -17.15
CA ASP A 723 16.69 7.94 -16.69
C ASP A 723 16.77 8.26 -15.19
N ALA A 724 17.43 7.41 -14.40
CA ALA A 724 17.71 7.67 -13.00
C ALA A 724 18.59 8.91 -12.83
N TYR A 725 19.66 9.06 -13.61
CA TYR A 725 20.47 10.28 -13.64
C TYR A 725 19.61 11.51 -13.92
N ALA A 726 18.80 11.49 -14.99
CA ALA A 726 17.94 12.62 -15.34
C ALA A 726 16.94 12.96 -14.22
N LYS A 727 16.35 11.95 -13.58
CA LYS A 727 15.41 12.11 -12.45
C LYS A 727 16.09 12.72 -11.23
N VAL A 728 17.25 12.20 -10.84
CA VAL A 728 18.03 12.70 -9.69
C VAL A 728 18.43 14.16 -9.93
N ILE A 729 19.00 14.49 -11.09
CA ILE A 729 19.41 15.86 -11.39
C ILE A 729 18.23 16.84 -11.38
N ALA A 730 17.05 16.41 -11.83
CA ALA A 730 15.86 17.25 -11.80
C ALA A 730 15.41 17.54 -10.36
N GLY A 731 15.30 16.50 -9.52
CA GLY A 731 14.51 16.56 -8.28
C GLY A 731 15.25 16.36 -6.96
N VAL A 732 16.52 15.93 -6.93
CA VAL A 732 17.18 15.55 -5.67
C VAL A 732 17.44 16.74 -4.73
N GLY A 733 17.44 16.45 -3.43
CA GLY A 733 17.68 17.39 -2.33
C GLY A 733 16.42 18.16 -1.95
N ALA A 734 16.58 19.22 -1.15
CA ALA A 734 15.53 20.19 -0.86
C ALA A 734 15.20 21.02 -2.13
N SER A 735 14.61 20.35 -3.13
CA SER A 735 14.56 20.79 -4.52
C SER A 735 13.40 21.72 -4.83
N LYS A 736 12.39 21.80 -3.96
CA LYS A 736 11.32 22.80 -4.04
C LYS A 736 11.88 24.21 -4.20
N SER A 737 13.00 24.51 -3.53
CA SER A 737 13.72 25.76 -3.71
C SER A 737 15.20 25.59 -3.39
N ARG A 738 16.02 25.09 -4.32
CA ARG A 738 17.47 24.92 -4.10
C ARG A 738 18.14 26.25 -3.74
N ASP A 739 19.06 26.18 -2.78
CA ASP A 739 19.93 27.31 -2.48
C ASP A 739 21.24 27.25 -3.29
N ASN A 740 22.19 28.13 -2.98
CA ASN A 740 23.43 28.24 -3.72
C ASN A 740 24.33 26.99 -3.59
N VAL A 741 24.34 26.33 -2.43
CA VAL A 741 25.12 25.10 -2.21
C VAL A 741 24.52 23.94 -3.02
N ASP A 742 23.23 23.67 -2.87
CA ASP A 742 22.57 22.59 -3.62
C ASP A 742 22.65 22.84 -5.13
N THR A 743 22.49 24.10 -5.57
CA THR A 743 22.64 24.49 -6.98
C THR A 743 24.05 24.22 -7.49
N LEU A 744 25.07 24.54 -6.70
CA LEU A 744 26.46 24.31 -7.08
C LEU A 744 26.77 22.81 -7.19
N LEU A 745 26.31 21.99 -6.23
CA LEU A 745 26.46 20.54 -6.27
C LEU A 745 25.82 19.95 -7.53
N ILE A 746 24.61 20.37 -7.89
CA ILE A 746 23.95 19.91 -9.12
C ILE A 746 24.72 20.35 -10.37
N ASN A 747 25.25 21.57 -10.39
CA ASN A 747 26.08 22.04 -11.50
C ASN A 747 27.38 21.24 -11.62
N GLN A 748 27.96 20.80 -10.50
CA GLN A 748 29.13 19.93 -10.51
C GLN A 748 28.82 18.56 -11.09
N VAL A 749 27.72 17.90 -10.68
CA VAL A 749 27.32 16.63 -11.30
C VAL A 749 27.08 16.79 -12.80
N LYS A 750 26.38 17.86 -13.21
CA LYS A 750 26.14 18.19 -14.63
C LYS A 750 27.40 18.49 -15.43
N SER A 751 28.51 18.78 -14.75
CA SER A 751 29.80 18.95 -15.40
C SER A 751 30.40 17.63 -15.89
N LEU A 752 29.83 16.49 -15.47
CA LEU A 752 30.17 15.14 -15.92
C LEU A 752 31.69 14.88 -15.81
N GLY A 753 32.19 15.13 -14.60
CA GLY A 753 33.56 14.87 -14.19
C GLY A 753 34.52 16.05 -14.33
N LYS A 754 34.07 17.21 -14.83
CA LYS A 754 34.91 18.40 -15.00
C LYS A 754 35.11 19.25 -13.75
N SER A 755 34.27 19.08 -12.72
CA SER A 755 34.31 19.91 -11.51
C SER A 755 33.85 19.14 -10.26
N GLY A 756 34.18 19.64 -9.08
CA GLY A 756 33.95 18.95 -7.81
C GLY A 756 35.22 18.94 -6.96
N ALA A 757 35.08 18.95 -5.63
CA ALA A 757 36.22 18.93 -4.73
C ALA A 757 35.86 18.38 -3.35
N LEU A 758 36.79 17.62 -2.76
CA LEU A 758 36.78 17.39 -1.32
C LEU A 758 37.15 18.69 -0.60
N ILE A 759 36.41 19.03 0.46
CA ILE A 759 36.60 20.28 1.20
C ILE A 759 36.88 20.01 2.68
N SER A 760 37.56 20.94 3.33
CA SER A 760 37.82 20.93 4.79
C SER A 760 37.16 22.10 5.52
N ASP A 761 36.56 23.03 4.77
CA ASP A 761 36.03 24.28 5.29
C ASP A 761 34.94 24.83 4.34
N GLU A 762 33.70 24.82 4.79
CA GLU A 762 32.53 25.33 4.07
C GLU A 762 32.44 26.86 4.03
N THR A 763 33.29 27.56 4.78
CA THR A 763 33.29 29.03 4.84
C THR A 763 34.05 29.65 3.67
N VAL A 764 34.87 28.86 2.98
CA VAL A 764 35.64 29.30 1.83
C VAL A 764 34.78 29.30 0.57
N SER A 765 34.95 30.34 -0.26
CA SER A 765 34.30 30.43 -1.57
C SER A 765 34.49 29.13 -2.37
N PRO A 766 33.45 28.61 -3.05
CA PRO A 766 32.16 29.25 -3.35
C PRO A 766 30.99 28.97 -2.36
N TRP A 767 31.22 28.30 -1.22
CA TRP A 767 30.14 27.69 -0.42
C TRP A 767 29.45 28.63 0.59
N SER A 768 30.16 29.65 1.09
CA SER A 768 29.61 30.78 1.88
C SER A 768 28.80 30.40 3.14
N SER A 769 29.41 29.67 4.08
CA SER A 769 28.98 29.50 5.50
C SER A 769 27.46 29.36 5.72
N GLY A 770 26.94 28.13 5.62
CA GLY A 770 25.54 27.85 5.88
C GLY A 770 24.62 27.91 4.66
N GLY A 771 25.08 28.48 3.53
CA GLY A 771 24.30 28.61 2.30
C GLY A 771 23.11 29.56 2.50
N PRO A 772 23.31 30.88 2.38
CA PRO A 772 22.31 31.86 2.76
C PRO A 772 21.03 31.68 1.94
N ILE A 773 19.89 31.60 2.64
CA ILE A 773 18.57 31.57 2.02
C ILE A 773 17.75 32.76 2.51
N THR A 774 17.05 33.40 1.58
CA THR A 774 16.16 34.53 1.88
C THR A 774 14.84 33.98 2.41
N GLY A 775 14.42 34.43 3.59
CA GLY A 775 13.08 34.16 4.11
C GLY A 775 11.99 34.78 3.23
N GLY A 776 10.77 34.29 3.38
CA GLY A 776 9.61 34.86 2.71
C GLY A 776 8.54 35.32 3.70
N THR A 777 7.49 35.92 3.19
CA THR A 777 6.28 36.21 3.96
C THR A 777 5.46 34.92 4.08
N ALA A 778 5.13 34.52 5.31
CA ALA A 778 4.19 33.44 5.53
C ALA A 778 2.81 33.82 4.95
N PRO A 779 2.10 32.88 4.30
CA PRO A 779 0.68 33.05 4.03
C PRO A 779 -0.09 33.34 5.32
N LYS A 780 -1.24 34.00 5.18
CA LYS A 780 -2.13 34.24 6.31
C LYS A 780 -2.79 32.92 6.73
N ASP A 781 -2.77 32.66 8.03
CA ASP A 781 -3.38 31.53 8.73
C ASP A 781 -4.08 32.14 9.96
N THR A 782 -5.41 32.16 9.94
CA THR A 782 -6.23 32.94 10.88
C THR A 782 -6.50 32.19 12.19
N ASP A 783 -6.61 30.87 12.16
CA ASP A 783 -6.84 30.06 13.36
C ASP A 783 -5.55 29.41 13.92
N GLY A 784 -4.44 29.55 13.20
CA GLY A 784 -3.11 29.13 13.63
C GLY A 784 -2.90 27.62 13.59
N ASP A 785 -3.67 26.89 12.79
CA ASP A 785 -3.58 25.44 12.68
C ASP A 785 -2.47 24.94 11.73
N GLY A 786 -1.77 25.87 11.08
CA GLY A 786 -0.65 25.59 10.18
C GLY A 786 -1.04 25.49 8.70
N ILE A 787 -2.33 25.66 8.35
CA ILE A 787 -2.85 25.69 7.00
C ILE A 787 -3.17 27.13 6.58
N PRO A 788 -2.76 27.61 5.39
CA PRO A 788 -3.15 28.93 4.92
C PRO A 788 -4.64 29.09 4.61
N ASP A 789 -5.23 30.24 4.96
CA ASP A 789 -6.64 30.60 4.71
C ASP A 789 -7.07 30.34 3.24
N ASP A 790 -6.19 30.69 2.30
CA ASP A 790 -6.44 30.57 0.86
C ASP A 790 -6.53 29.09 0.43
N TRP A 791 -5.69 28.22 1.02
CA TRP A 791 -5.72 26.79 0.73
C TRP A 791 -6.95 26.15 1.36
N GLU A 792 -7.28 26.51 2.60
CA GLU A 792 -8.49 26.04 3.27
C GLU A 792 -9.74 26.38 2.48
N THR A 793 -9.88 27.65 2.08
CA THR A 793 -11.02 28.11 1.27
C THR A 793 -11.10 27.35 -0.06
N ALA A 794 -9.96 27.14 -0.73
CA ALA A 794 -9.91 26.41 -1.99
C ALA A 794 -10.29 24.92 -1.87
N ASN A 795 -10.06 24.32 -0.70
CA ASN A 795 -10.36 22.91 -0.41
C ASN A 795 -11.64 22.72 0.44
N GLY A 796 -12.42 23.80 0.61
CA GLY A 796 -13.73 23.78 1.27
C GLY A 796 -13.66 23.65 2.81
N LEU A 797 -12.51 23.95 3.42
CA LEU A 797 -12.34 24.10 4.87
C LEU A 797 -12.73 25.52 5.32
N ASN A 798 -12.77 25.74 6.64
CA ASN A 798 -13.16 27.03 7.22
C ASN A 798 -11.95 27.69 7.89
N PRO A 799 -11.42 28.81 7.37
CA PRO A 799 -10.24 29.49 7.90
C PRO A 799 -10.32 30.05 9.33
N ASN A 800 -11.35 29.74 10.09
CA ASN A 800 -11.53 30.21 11.47
C ASN A 800 -11.70 29.03 12.44
N VAL A 801 -11.46 27.80 12.00
CA VAL A 801 -11.68 26.57 12.75
C VAL A 801 -10.49 25.65 12.55
N ASN A 802 -9.70 25.47 13.60
CA ASN A 802 -8.61 24.50 13.61
C ASN A 802 -9.16 23.10 13.35
N ASP A 803 -9.00 22.65 12.11
CA ASP A 803 -9.41 21.34 11.62
C ASP A 803 -8.27 20.61 10.92
N ALA A 804 -7.04 21.12 11.00
CA ALA A 804 -5.81 20.56 10.47
C ALA A 804 -5.67 19.04 10.64
N MET A 805 -6.05 18.49 11.79
CA MET A 805 -5.93 17.05 12.10
C MET A 805 -7.12 16.20 11.66
N GLN A 806 -8.20 16.80 11.14
CA GLN A 806 -9.32 16.08 10.57
C GLN A 806 -8.95 15.52 9.20
N ASP A 807 -9.63 14.47 8.77
CA ASP A 807 -9.53 13.91 7.42
C ASP A 807 -10.86 14.20 6.70
N LYS A 808 -10.94 15.36 6.05
CA LYS A 808 -12.19 15.82 5.40
C LYS A 808 -12.58 14.93 4.21
N ASN A 809 -11.62 14.39 3.49
CA ASN A 809 -11.86 13.66 2.23
C ASN A 809 -11.88 12.13 2.41
N GLY A 810 -11.53 11.63 3.59
CA GLY A 810 -11.57 10.22 3.97
C GLY A 810 -10.48 9.38 3.30
N ASP A 811 -9.37 10.00 2.86
CA ASP A 811 -8.28 9.32 2.17
C ASP A 811 -7.20 8.76 3.11
N GLY A 812 -7.32 9.07 4.42
CA GLY A 812 -6.41 8.63 5.47
C GLY A 812 -5.32 9.65 5.83
N TYR A 813 -5.18 10.76 5.10
CA TYR A 813 -4.30 11.86 5.44
C TYR A 813 -5.09 13.00 6.09
N SER A 814 -4.53 13.58 7.14
CA SER A 814 -5.11 14.79 7.76
C SER A 814 -5.09 15.99 6.80
N ASN A 815 -5.94 16.99 7.03
CA ASN A 815 -6.02 18.21 6.22
C ASN A 815 -4.65 18.89 6.09
N ILE A 816 -3.86 18.91 7.17
CA ILE A 816 -2.50 19.45 7.17
C ILE A 816 -1.55 18.62 6.30
N GLU A 817 -1.66 17.29 6.30
CA GLU A 817 -0.88 16.42 5.41
C GLU A 817 -1.27 16.63 3.95
N ASN A 818 -2.58 16.80 3.67
CA ASN A 818 -3.08 17.13 2.34
C ASN A 818 -2.52 18.48 1.84
N TYR A 819 -2.49 19.50 2.70
CA TYR A 819 -1.82 20.77 2.39
C TYR A 819 -0.33 20.56 2.10
N ILE A 820 0.40 19.91 3.01
CA ILE A 820 1.84 19.63 2.90
C ILE A 820 2.18 18.88 1.60
N ASN A 821 1.34 17.95 1.18
CA ASN A 821 1.52 17.15 -0.03
C ASN A 821 1.16 17.91 -1.31
N SER A 822 0.19 18.84 -1.26
CA SER A 822 -0.20 19.68 -2.41
C SER A 822 0.88 20.68 -2.87
N LEU A 823 1.90 20.87 -2.03
CA LEU A 823 2.96 21.86 -2.23
C LEU A 823 4.08 21.42 -3.18
N VAL A 824 4.09 20.16 -3.65
CA VAL A 824 5.23 19.53 -4.34
C VAL A 824 4.83 18.57 -5.47
#